data_AF-A0A9K3KLQ1-F1
#
_entry.id   AF-A0A9K3KLQ1-F1
#
_cell.length_a   1.000
_cell.length_b   1.000
_cell.length_c   1.000
_cell.angle_alpha   90.00
_cell.angle_beta   90.00
_cell.angle_gamma   90.00
#
_symmetry.space_group_name_H-M   'P 1'
#
loop_
_entity.id
_entity.type
_entity.pdbx_description
1 polymer ?
#
loop_
_entity_poly.entity_id
_entity_poly.type
_entity_poly.pdbx_seq_one_letter_code
_entity_poly.pdbx_strand_id
1 'polypeptide(L)'
;MAEQAYSKGSSKSEQLFELVLELRLMEMRLDMLIHVIHVSGKRMIQQGTDGLSRGDHSQGVMRGLPILQFIPLHQDAFSRSPGVRTWLENVLKGFDPNFLTPEGWFEHHHDFGNYVWCPPPAAADVVVDLLGKARHKRPEGLHLVVVPRLMTGRWRRHLQRGTDFHFLMDIGPWDTDTLLEPLLIFIALPFRVHDPRLKEQEKLLEKYGGFLRQAWMRKVSSGSRRDLLREFLRDARALCPMNIMGRNPSILVEADKEIEQLIIRATLDAFWLRESSTVRGNLAGALRMEKTNDRLGMPSTTPPMGLYPLRDAWGMQCALNILDRSMDAGLYEEKVQYETFRKMRSVPTNVTQAGVGAMDNVVGAYERSRVWISKVPTHSFWFSTRFMVGLHKRHGEIIKQDWPLPIEVLHAVGKLLESQWRRTSDKGERKRCEEMGVWFTAGFCAALRGEEMLQIELAGTANSLKFMKDEATPHFCLRILGRTKGNQLSGANFDLPCVATTAGTNLRPGRWIERLVKTIHDKGRYTGRLFQRKLLPSRLFEFEDDFFTLLERVQATTDLIREDLDLRDEAGISRTIRRGATDHAVNMGVADNLIRAMNRWRSEIRSKDSGVGHTMIVRYTTLTSLKPTFLRYSNSF
;
A
#
# COMPACT_ATOMS: atom_id res chain seq x y z
N MET A 1 -40.05 -35.78 -22.43
CA MET A 1 -40.55 -36.95 -21.68
C MET A 1 -39.70 -38.19 -21.97
N ALA A 2 -39.45 -38.52 -23.25
CA ALA A 2 -38.57 -39.63 -23.66
C ALA A 2 -37.11 -39.53 -23.19
N GLU A 3 -36.42 -38.39 -23.42
CA GLU A 3 -35.04 -38.15 -22.93
C GLU A 3 -34.90 -38.42 -21.41
N GLN A 4 -35.88 -37.95 -20.63
CA GLN A 4 -35.86 -38.10 -19.18
C GLN A 4 -36.12 -39.54 -18.75
N ALA A 5 -37.00 -40.26 -19.43
CA ALA A 5 -37.26 -41.68 -19.17
C ALA A 5 -36.02 -42.54 -19.50
N TYR A 6 -35.35 -42.26 -20.62
CA TYR A 6 -34.12 -42.94 -21.03
C TYR A 6 -32.96 -42.71 -20.07
N SER A 7 -32.75 -41.45 -19.64
CA SER A 7 -31.73 -41.11 -18.64
C SER A 7 -32.03 -41.68 -17.25
N LYS A 8 -33.31 -41.69 -16.84
CA LYS A 8 -33.73 -42.29 -15.56
C LYS A 8 -33.71 -43.83 -15.59
N GLY A 9 -33.76 -44.44 -16.77
CA GLY A 9 -33.86 -45.89 -16.97
C GLY A 9 -35.23 -46.48 -16.60
N SER A 10 -36.25 -45.64 -16.39
CA SER A 10 -37.60 -46.09 -16.03
C SER A 10 -38.68 -45.08 -16.40
N SER A 11 -39.87 -45.58 -16.73
CA SER A 11 -41.06 -44.79 -17.01
C SER A 11 -42.29 -45.38 -16.31
N LYS A 12 -43.29 -44.55 -16.02
CA LYS A 12 -44.61 -45.04 -15.57
C LYS A 12 -45.48 -45.55 -16.72
N SER A 13 -45.13 -45.17 -17.95
CA SER A 13 -45.76 -45.67 -19.17
C SER A 13 -45.04 -46.94 -19.61
N GLU A 14 -45.81 -48.02 -19.75
CA GLU A 14 -45.34 -49.35 -20.17
C GLU A 14 -44.63 -49.29 -21.53
N GLN A 15 -45.28 -48.71 -22.54
CA GLN A 15 -44.71 -48.52 -23.89
C GLN A 15 -43.36 -47.78 -23.88
N LEU A 16 -43.25 -46.72 -23.07
CA LEU A 16 -41.99 -45.97 -22.98
C LEU A 16 -40.92 -46.73 -22.20
N PHE A 17 -41.32 -47.59 -21.27
CA PHE A 17 -40.39 -48.45 -20.53
C PHE A 17 -39.83 -49.57 -21.41
N GLU A 18 -40.69 -50.23 -22.19
CA GLU A 18 -40.28 -51.24 -23.19
C GLU A 18 -39.30 -50.65 -24.19
N LEU A 19 -39.59 -49.46 -24.74
CA LEU A 19 -38.68 -48.77 -25.66
C LEU A 19 -37.31 -48.48 -25.03
N VAL A 20 -37.29 -48.05 -23.76
CA VAL A 20 -36.02 -47.81 -23.05
C VAL A 20 -35.25 -49.12 -22.86
N LEU A 21 -35.94 -50.22 -22.54
CA LEU A 21 -35.33 -51.54 -22.39
C LEU A 21 -34.73 -52.03 -23.72
N GLU A 22 -35.45 -51.89 -24.82
CA GLU A 22 -34.96 -52.24 -26.16
C GLU A 22 -33.71 -51.44 -26.52
N LEU A 23 -33.71 -50.12 -26.28
CA LEU A 23 -32.55 -49.27 -26.53
C LEU A 23 -31.34 -49.71 -25.71
N ARG A 24 -31.51 -50.09 -24.42
CA ARG A 24 -30.41 -50.60 -23.59
C ARG A 24 -29.92 -51.98 -24.03
N LEU A 25 -30.82 -52.87 -24.45
CA LEU A 25 -30.45 -54.16 -25.03
C LEU A 25 -29.66 -53.97 -26.33
N MET A 26 -29.99 -52.97 -27.14
CA MET A 26 -29.22 -52.60 -28.33
C MET A 26 -27.83 -52.06 -27.99
N GLU A 27 -27.70 -51.18 -26.99
CA GLU A 27 -26.39 -50.73 -26.50
C GLU A 27 -25.49 -51.91 -26.11
N MET A 28 -26.04 -52.90 -25.38
CA MET A 28 -25.29 -54.08 -24.94
C MET A 28 -24.94 -55.04 -26.08
N ARG A 29 -25.86 -55.25 -27.04
CA ARG A 29 -25.65 -56.20 -28.15
C ARG A 29 -24.67 -55.69 -29.19
N LEU A 30 -24.68 -54.39 -29.44
CA LEU A 30 -23.93 -53.77 -30.53
C LEU A 30 -22.71 -52.97 -30.04
N ASP A 31 -22.41 -53.02 -28.73
CA ASP A 31 -21.32 -52.29 -28.09
C ASP A 31 -21.30 -50.79 -28.47
N MET A 32 -22.46 -50.15 -28.41
CA MET A 32 -22.65 -48.75 -28.80
C MET A 32 -23.26 -47.93 -27.67
N LEU A 33 -22.99 -46.63 -27.66
CA LEU A 33 -23.59 -45.67 -26.73
C LEU A 33 -24.69 -44.88 -27.44
N ILE A 34 -25.91 -44.99 -26.92
CA ILE A 34 -27.08 -44.29 -27.47
C ILE A 34 -27.39 -43.08 -26.58
N HIS A 35 -27.44 -41.91 -27.21
CA HIS A 35 -27.85 -40.66 -26.55
C HIS A 35 -29.20 -40.18 -27.08
N VAL A 36 -30.23 -40.27 -26.24
CA VAL A 36 -31.57 -39.77 -26.56
C VAL A 36 -31.65 -38.29 -26.18
N ILE A 37 -31.89 -37.43 -27.17
CA ILE A 37 -31.96 -35.97 -26.98
C ILE A 37 -33.38 -35.50 -27.29
N HIS A 38 -33.96 -34.68 -26.41
CA HIS A 38 -35.23 -34.04 -26.70
C HIS A 38 -35.03 -32.86 -27.66
N VAL A 39 -35.81 -32.85 -28.74
CA VAL A 39 -35.87 -31.77 -29.73
C VAL A 39 -37.26 -31.13 -29.67
N SER A 40 -37.35 -29.81 -29.75
CA SER A 40 -38.65 -29.12 -29.75
C SER A 40 -39.38 -29.32 -31.09
N GLY A 41 -40.71 -29.32 -31.08
CA GLY A 41 -41.50 -29.47 -32.32
C GLY A 41 -41.18 -28.40 -33.37
N LYS A 42 -40.98 -27.13 -32.94
CA LYS A 42 -40.53 -26.04 -33.83
C LYS A 42 -39.20 -26.38 -34.52
N ARG A 43 -38.29 -27.05 -33.80
CA ARG A 43 -36.99 -27.47 -34.33
C ARG A 43 -37.11 -28.69 -35.23
N MET A 44 -37.99 -29.63 -34.94
CA MET A 44 -38.29 -30.75 -35.85
C MET A 44 -38.84 -30.27 -37.19
N ILE A 45 -39.64 -29.20 -37.19
CA ILE A 45 -40.11 -28.53 -38.42
C ILE A 45 -38.93 -27.94 -39.19
N GLN A 46 -38.08 -27.13 -38.55
CA GLN A 46 -36.90 -26.54 -39.24
C GLN A 46 -35.89 -27.59 -39.73
N GLN A 47 -35.69 -28.66 -38.97
CA GLN A 47 -34.84 -29.79 -39.34
C GLN A 47 -35.40 -30.57 -40.55
N GLY A 48 -36.69 -30.42 -40.87
CA GLY A 48 -37.37 -31.13 -41.95
C GLY A 48 -37.91 -32.51 -41.57
N THR A 49 -37.72 -32.95 -40.31
CA THR A 49 -38.19 -34.27 -39.84
C THR A 49 -39.72 -34.36 -39.85
N ASP A 50 -40.42 -33.27 -39.52
CA ASP A 50 -41.89 -33.23 -39.57
C ASP A 50 -42.41 -33.36 -41.02
N GLY A 51 -41.71 -32.75 -41.98
CA GLY A 51 -42.03 -32.83 -43.42
C GLY A 51 -41.97 -34.25 -43.99
N LEU A 52 -41.15 -35.13 -43.41
CA LEU A 52 -41.04 -36.54 -43.83
C LEU A 52 -42.34 -37.31 -43.63
N SER A 53 -43.10 -37.00 -42.58
CA SER A 53 -44.42 -37.60 -42.37
C SER A 53 -45.43 -37.23 -43.48
N ARG A 54 -45.11 -36.20 -44.27
CA ARG A 54 -45.91 -35.67 -45.39
C ARG A 54 -45.26 -35.90 -46.76
N GLY A 55 -44.15 -36.66 -46.82
CA GLY A 55 -43.41 -36.94 -48.05
C GLY A 55 -42.59 -35.75 -48.60
N ASP A 56 -42.36 -34.70 -47.80
CA ASP A 56 -41.57 -33.54 -48.23
C ASP A 56 -40.07 -33.77 -48.00
N HIS A 57 -39.35 -34.04 -49.07
CA HIS A 57 -37.89 -34.19 -49.07
C HIS A 57 -37.14 -32.86 -49.28
N SER A 58 -37.88 -31.77 -49.50
CA SER A 58 -37.31 -30.47 -49.83
C SER A 58 -36.98 -29.63 -48.61
N GLN A 59 -36.81 -30.18 -47.39
CA GLN A 59 -36.57 -29.38 -46.18
C GLN A 59 -35.42 -29.89 -45.30
N GLY A 60 -34.75 -28.94 -44.65
CA GLY A 60 -33.75 -29.20 -43.61
C GLY A 60 -32.66 -30.20 -44.00
N VAL A 61 -32.50 -31.25 -43.21
CA VAL A 61 -31.43 -32.26 -43.39
C VAL A 61 -31.51 -32.97 -44.75
N MET A 62 -32.72 -33.14 -45.30
CA MET A 62 -32.90 -33.78 -46.61
C MET A 62 -32.41 -32.92 -47.79
N ARG A 63 -32.16 -31.62 -47.59
CA ARG A 63 -31.46 -30.76 -48.57
C ARG A 63 -29.93 -30.96 -48.57
N GLY A 64 -29.41 -31.88 -47.76
CA GLY A 64 -27.96 -32.06 -47.54
C GLY A 64 -27.38 -31.13 -46.46
N LEU A 65 -28.22 -30.45 -45.67
CA LEU A 65 -27.76 -29.64 -44.56
C LEU A 65 -27.35 -30.52 -43.37
N PRO A 66 -26.22 -30.26 -42.69
CA PRO A 66 -25.79 -31.05 -41.55
C PRO A 66 -26.79 -31.01 -40.39
N ILE A 67 -27.10 -32.16 -39.78
CA ILE A 67 -28.01 -32.26 -38.64
C ILE A 67 -27.58 -31.41 -37.43
N LEU A 68 -26.27 -31.25 -37.23
CA LEU A 68 -25.68 -30.44 -36.15
C LEU A 68 -25.93 -28.93 -36.31
N GLN A 69 -26.32 -28.47 -37.49
CA GLN A 69 -26.77 -27.09 -37.70
C GLN A 69 -28.09 -26.83 -36.96
N PHE A 70 -28.98 -27.83 -36.94
CA PHE A 70 -30.28 -27.75 -36.27
C PHE A 70 -30.17 -28.17 -34.80
N ILE A 71 -29.21 -29.01 -34.45
CA ILE A 71 -28.97 -29.47 -33.07
C ILE A 71 -27.51 -29.15 -32.69
N PRO A 72 -27.18 -27.89 -32.38
CA PRO A 72 -25.82 -27.49 -32.03
C PRO A 72 -25.47 -27.98 -30.62
N LEU A 73 -24.87 -29.18 -30.56
CA LEU A 73 -24.36 -29.77 -29.31
C LEU A 73 -22.95 -29.29 -28.96
N HIS A 74 -22.21 -28.77 -29.95
CA HIS A 74 -20.82 -28.34 -29.85
C HIS A 74 -20.65 -26.84 -29.56
N GLN A 75 -21.73 -26.05 -29.64
CA GLN A 75 -21.68 -24.60 -29.47
C GLN A 75 -22.14 -24.19 -28.08
N ASP A 76 -21.36 -23.33 -27.44
CA ASP A 76 -21.70 -22.69 -26.18
C ASP A 76 -22.70 -21.52 -26.38
N ALA A 77 -23.19 -20.95 -25.27
CA ALA A 77 -24.19 -19.87 -25.34
C ALA A 77 -23.62 -18.53 -25.85
N PHE A 78 -22.34 -18.24 -25.62
CA PHE A 78 -21.71 -16.98 -26.05
C PHE A 78 -21.43 -16.98 -27.55
N SER A 79 -21.05 -18.13 -28.10
CA SER A 79 -20.87 -18.35 -29.54
C SER A 79 -22.19 -18.22 -30.30
N ARG A 80 -23.30 -18.67 -29.69
CA ARG A 80 -24.64 -18.62 -30.29
C ARG A 80 -25.32 -17.25 -30.17
N SER A 81 -25.09 -16.56 -29.06
CA SER A 81 -25.52 -15.17 -28.89
C SER A 81 -24.50 -14.37 -28.06
N PRO A 82 -23.67 -13.54 -28.72
CA PRO A 82 -22.66 -12.73 -28.04
C PRO A 82 -23.26 -11.77 -26.99
N GLY A 83 -24.51 -11.35 -27.17
CA GLY A 83 -25.21 -10.45 -26.24
C GLY A 83 -25.36 -11.02 -24.83
N VAL A 84 -25.31 -12.35 -24.66
CA VAL A 84 -25.39 -13.00 -23.34
C VAL A 84 -24.16 -12.68 -22.49
N ARG A 85 -22.97 -12.64 -23.11
CA ARG A 85 -21.72 -12.31 -22.41
C ARG A 85 -21.77 -10.89 -21.86
N THR A 86 -22.11 -9.91 -22.71
CA THR A 86 -22.25 -8.51 -22.32
C THR A 86 -23.30 -8.33 -21.22
N TRP A 87 -24.40 -9.10 -21.26
CA TRP A 87 -25.41 -9.08 -20.22
C TRP A 87 -24.87 -9.60 -18.87
N LEU A 88 -24.13 -10.71 -18.86
CA LEU A 88 -23.51 -11.27 -17.64
C LEU A 88 -22.42 -10.37 -17.05
N GLU A 89 -21.57 -9.78 -17.89
CA GLU A 89 -20.55 -8.81 -17.45
C GLU A 89 -21.20 -7.63 -16.72
N ASN A 90 -22.37 -7.19 -17.21
CA ASN A 90 -23.15 -6.17 -16.52
C ASN A 90 -23.75 -6.69 -15.21
N VAL A 91 -24.38 -7.87 -15.18
CA VAL A 91 -24.92 -8.45 -13.93
C VAL A 91 -23.84 -8.53 -12.85
N LEU A 92 -22.64 -8.99 -13.22
CA LEU A 92 -21.51 -9.26 -12.34
C LEU A 92 -20.61 -8.03 -12.11
N LYS A 93 -21.05 -6.83 -12.47
CA LYS A 93 -20.29 -5.60 -12.27
C LYS A 93 -19.99 -5.36 -10.78
N GLY A 94 -18.71 -5.43 -10.44
CA GLY A 94 -18.20 -5.32 -9.06
C GLY A 94 -17.75 -6.63 -8.43
N PHE A 95 -17.88 -7.76 -9.13
CA PHE A 95 -17.45 -9.08 -8.67
C PHE A 95 -16.18 -9.60 -9.34
N ASP A 96 -15.62 -8.88 -10.33
CA ASP A 96 -14.45 -9.29 -11.11
C ASP A 96 -14.54 -10.75 -11.61
N PRO A 97 -15.53 -11.07 -12.46
CA PRO A 97 -15.79 -12.44 -12.87
C PRO A 97 -14.77 -12.95 -13.90
N ASN A 98 -14.23 -14.13 -13.65
CA ASN A 98 -13.39 -14.87 -14.58
C ASN A 98 -14.27 -15.73 -15.51
N PHE A 99 -14.30 -15.37 -16.79
CA PHE A 99 -14.95 -16.19 -17.82
C PHE A 99 -13.99 -17.29 -18.24
N LEU A 100 -14.32 -18.54 -17.92
CA LEU A 100 -13.43 -19.67 -18.15
C LEU A 100 -13.56 -20.21 -19.58
N THR A 101 -12.41 -20.38 -20.25
CA THR A 101 -12.28 -21.17 -21.48
C THR A 101 -12.25 -22.66 -21.15
N PRO A 102 -12.40 -23.56 -22.14
CA PRO A 102 -12.30 -25.01 -21.92
C PRO A 102 -11.01 -25.45 -21.21
N GLU A 103 -9.86 -24.83 -21.50
CA GLU A 103 -8.59 -25.08 -20.81
C GLU A 103 -8.66 -24.60 -19.36
N GLY A 104 -9.23 -23.41 -19.16
CA GLY A 104 -9.43 -22.81 -17.84
C GLY A 104 -10.35 -23.62 -16.92
N TRP A 105 -11.21 -24.50 -17.46
CA TRP A 105 -12.00 -25.43 -16.66
C TRP A 105 -11.12 -26.40 -15.87
N PHE A 106 -9.95 -26.75 -16.37
CA PHE A 106 -9.04 -27.70 -15.72
C PHE A 106 -7.95 -26.98 -14.92
N GLU A 107 -7.45 -25.86 -15.41
CA GLU A 107 -6.29 -25.17 -14.82
C GLU A 107 -6.68 -24.15 -13.73
N HIS A 108 -7.68 -23.30 -14.00
CA HIS A 108 -7.93 -22.09 -13.20
C HIS A 108 -9.14 -22.18 -12.28
N HIS A 109 -9.96 -23.23 -12.41
CA HIS A 109 -11.17 -23.39 -11.62
C HIS A 109 -10.96 -23.62 -10.11
N HIS A 110 -9.72 -23.92 -9.71
CA HIS A 110 -9.32 -24.12 -8.32
C HIS A 110 -8.78 -22.86 -7.63
N ASP A 111 -8.55 -21.80 -8.41
CA ASP A 111 -8.01 -20.55 -7.91
C ASP A 111 -9.07 -19.78 -7.11
N PHE A 112 -8.67 -18.66 -6.51
CA PHE A 112 -9.61 -17.78 -5.84
C PHE A 112 -10.26 -16.83 -6.83
N GLY A 113 -11.58 -16.83 -6.89
CA GLY A 113 -12.31 -15.92 -7.76
C GLY A 113 -13.80 -16.22 -7.86
N ASN A 114 -14.46 -15.46 -8.74
CA ASN A 114 -15.82 -15.71 -9.15
C ASN A 114 -15.77 -16.20 -10.61
N TYR A 115 -16.46 -17.29 -10.93
CA TYR A 115 -16.27 -17.99 -12.19
C TYR A 115 -17.56 -18.09 -12.98
N VAL A 116 -17.46 -17.84 -14.28
CA VAL A 116 -18.54 -18.07 -15.24
C VAL A 116 -18.13 -19.20 -16.18
N TRP A 117 -18.94 -20.25 -16.18
CA TRP A 117 -18.78 -21.44 -17.00
C TRP A 117 -19.80 -21.40 -18.14
N CYS A 118 -19.33 -21.56 -19.37
CA CYS A 118 -20.20 -21.61 -20.54
C CYS A 118 -19.90 -22.86 -21.39
N PRO A 119 -20.23 -24.06 -20.90
CA PRO A 119 -19.98 -25.26 -21.67
C PRO A 119 -21.00 -25.43 -22.80
N PRO A 120 -20.59 -26.03 -23.93
CA PRO A 120 -21.54 -26.55 -24.91
C PRO A 120 -22.33 -27.72 -24.30
N PRO A 121 -23.57 -27.98 -24.75
CA PRO A 121 -24.44 -29.00 -24.18
C PRO A 121 -23.82 -30.40 -24.05
N ALA A 122 -22.97 -30.79 -25.01
CA ALA A 122 -22.30 -32.09 -25.01
C ALA A 122 -21.20 -32.24 -23.94
N ALA A 123 -20.60 -31.13 -23.47
CA ALA A 123 -19.50 -31.13 -22.51
C ALA A 123 -19.93 -30.64 -21.10
N ALA A 124 -21.23 -30.41 -20.90
CA ALA A 124 -21.75 -29.88 -19.65
C ALA A 124 -21.64 -30.86 -18.47
N ASP A 125 -21.55 -32.17 -18.74
CA ASP A 125 -21.29 -33.20 -17.73
C ASP A 125 -19.88 -33.07 -17.10
N VAL A 126 -18.87 -32.76 -17.91
CA VAL A 126 -17.51 -32.49 -17.42
C VAL A 126 -17.51 -31.30 -16.44
N VAL A 127 -18.24 -30.23 -16.77
CA VAL A 127 -18.35 -29.05 -15.89
C VAL A 127 -19.06 -29.37 -14.58
N VAL A 128 -20.02 -30.31 -14.56
CA VAL A 128 -20.66 -30.75 -13.30
C VAL A 128 -19.63 -31.32 -12.33
N ASP A 129 -18.77 -32.21 -12.81
CA ASP A 129 -17.76 -32.86 -11.98
C ASP A 129 -16.70 -31.85 -11.49
N LEU A 130 -16.24 -30.97 -12.39
CA LEU A 130 -15.26 -29.94 -12.06
C LEU A 130 -15.83 -28.89 -11.11
N LEU A 131 -17.11 -28.50 -11.28
CA LEU A 131 -17.80 -27.61 -10.35
C LEU A 131 -17.89 -28.22 -8.96
N GLY A 132 -18.20 -29.51 -8.85
CA GLY A 132 -18.21 -30.23 -7.58
C GLY A 132 -16.86 -30.14 -6.86
N LYS A 133 -15.77 -30.38 -7.58
CA LYS A 133 -14.39 -30.26 -7.05
C LYS A 133 -14.05 -28.82 -6.66
N ALA A 134 -14.40 -27.84 -7.50
CA ALA A 134 -14.18 -26.42 -7.22
C ALA A 134 -14.90 -25.98 -5.94
N ARG A 135 -16.20 -26.29 -5.83
CA ARG A 135 -17.00 -25.94 -4.63
C ARG A 135 -16.49 -26.63 -3.37
N HIS A 136 -16.07 -27.89 -3.47
CA HIS A 136 -15.53 -28.60 -2.32
C HIS A 136 -14.20 -28.01 -1.84
N LYS A 137 -13.32 -27.64 -2.77
CA LYS A 137 -12.03 -27.02 -2.47
C LYS A 137 -12.17 -25.57 -2.00
N ARG A 138 -13.11 -24.82 -2.59
CA ARG A 138 -13.30 -23.37 -2.43
C ARG A 138 -14.80 -23.00 -2.45
N PRO A 139 -15.54 -23.24 -1.35
CA PRO A 139 -16.97 -22.92 -1.29
C PRO A 139 -17.29 -21.42 -1.30
N GLU A 140 -16.27 -20.56 -1.18
CA GLU A 140 -16.40 -19.10 -1.18
C GLU A 140 -16.40 -18.48 -2.60
N GLY A 141 -16.17 -19.29 -3.63
CA GLY A 141 -16.29 -18.86 -5.02
C GLY A 141 -17.75 -18.75 -5.43
N LEU A 142 -18.13 -17.63 -6.05
CA LEU A 142 -19.40 -17.55 -6.77
C LEU A 142 -19.22 -18.22 -8.13
N HIS A 143 -20.02 -19.24 -8.45
CA HIS A 143 -19.97 -19.91 -9.74
C HIS A 143 -21.29 -19.77 -10.49
N LEU A 144 -21.24 -19.33 -11.74
CA LEU A 144 -22.39 -19.27 -12.65
C LEU A 144 -22.15 -20.23 -13.81
N VAL A 145 -23.10 -21.11 -14.09
CA VAL A 145 -23.02 -22.05 -15.22
C VAL A 145 -24.14 -21.74 -16.21
N VAL A 146 -23.78 -21.54 -17.47
CA VAL A 146 -24.67 -21.09 -18.54
C VAL A 146 -24.67 -22.11 -19.66
N VAL A 147 -25.80 -22.80 -19.88
CA VAL A 147 -25.89 -23.90 -20.84
C VAL A 147 -27.21 -23.84 -21.61
N PRO A 148 -27.22 -23.95 -22.95
CA PRO A 148 -28.45 -24.11 -23.72
C PRO A 148 -29.23 -25.37 -23.28
N ARG A 149 -30.56 -25.32 -23.29
CA ARG A 149 -31.41 -26.45 -22.87
C ARG A 149 -31.49 -27.54 -23.94
N LEU A 150 -30.35 -28.14 -24.28
CA LEU A 150 -30.20 -29.31 -25.15
C LEU A 150 -29.44 -30.40 -24.39
N MET A 151 -29.70 -31.68 -24.69
CA MET A 151 -29.04 -32.84 -24.07
C MET A 151 -29.01 -32.79 -22.53
N THR A 152 -30.09 -32.28 -21.92
CA THR A 152 -30.12 -31.99 -20.48
C THR A 152 -30.21 -33.24 -19.60
N GLY A 153 -30.61 -34.38 -20.16
CA GLY A 153 -30.83 -35.62 -19.43
C GLY A 153 -29.60 -36.12 -18.66
N ARG A 154 -28.38 -35.84 -19.15
CA ARG A 154 -27.13 -36.39 -18.58
C ARG A 154 -26.65 -35.59 -17.36
N TRP A 155 -26.71 -34.27 -17.42
CA TRP A 155 -26.04 -33.38 -16.46
C TRP A 155 -27.01 -32.58 -15.59
N ARG A 156 -28.24 -32.31 -16.04
CA ARG A 156 -29.12 -31.33 -15.37
C ARG A 156 -29.45 -31.69 -13.93
N ARG A 157 -29.74 -32.97 -13.65
CA ARG A 157 -30.08 -33.41 -12.28
C ARG A 157 -28.88 -33.27 -11.33
N HIS A 158 -27.68 -33.59 -11.80
CA HIS A 158 -26.47 -33.47 -11.00
C HIS A 158 -26.11 -32.00 -10.77
N LEU A 159 -26.21 -31.17 -11.81
CA LEU A 159 -25.98 -29.73 -11.71
C LEU A 159 -26.97 -29.05 -10.75
N GLN A 160 -28.25 -29.44 -10.76
CA GLN A 160 -29.26 -28.95 -9.82
C GLN A 160 -28.96 -29.32 -8.36
N ARG A 161 -28.30 -30.45 -8.10
CA ARG A 161 -27.84 -30.82 -6.75
C ARG A 161 -26.58 -30.04 -6.35
N GLY A 162 -25.73 -29.73 -7.33
CA GLY A 162 -24.47 -29.01 -7.15
C GLY A 162 -24.59 -27.48 -7.16
N THR A 163 -25.79 -26.92 -7.27
CA THR A 163 -26.04 -25.47 -7.34
C THR A 163 -27.23 -25.08 -6.45
N ASP A 164 -27.28 -23.85 -5.97
CA ASP A 164 -28.28 -23.43 -4.98
C ASP A 164 -29.61 -23.06 -5.64
N PHE A 165 -29.57 -22.51 -6.85
CA PHE A 165 -30.75 -22.30 -7.68
C PHE A 165 -30.42 -22.22 -9.17
N HIS A 166 -31.46 -22.34 -9.99
CA HIS A 166 -31.38 -22.18 -11.44
C HIS A 166 -32.63 -21.51 -11.98
N PHE A 167 -32.50 -20.81 -13.11
CA PHE A 167 -33.62 -20.20 -13.80
C PHE A 167 -33.47 -20.32 -15.32
N LEU A 168 -34.59 -20.10 -16.01
CA LEU A 168 -34.66 -20.11 -17.48
C LEU A 168 -34.61 -18.67 -17.98
N MET A 169 -33.75 -18.42 -18.97
CA MET A 169 -33.75 -17.17 -19.72
C MET A 169 -34.41 -17.43 -21.07
N ASP A 170 -35.60 -16.86 -21.24
CA ASP A 170 -36.44 -17.00 -22.45
C ASP A 170 -36.65 -15.68 -23.20
N ILE A 171 -36.24 -14.53 -22.65
CA ILE A 171 -36.42 -13.19 -23.26
C ILE A 171 -35.21 -12.31 -22.93
N GLY A 172 -34.63 -11.63 -23.93
CA GLY A 172 -33.54 -10.66 -23.77
C GLY A 172 -32.42 -10.91 -24.79
N PRO A 173 -31.15 -11.09 -24.37
CA PRO A 173 -30.05 -11.39 -25.29
C PRO A 173 -30.14 -12.81 -25.89
N TRP A 174 -31.09 -13.63 -25.46
CA TRP A 174 -31.34 -14.96 -25.99
C TRP A 174 -32.76 -15.02 -26.53
N ASP A 175 -32.88 -15.00 -27.85
CA ASP A 175 -34.17 -15.05 -28.55
C ASP A 175 -34.59 -16.50 -28.78
N THR A 176 -35.61 -16.95 -28.06
CA THR A 176 -36.12 -18.32 -28.16
C THR A 176 -36.90 -18.59 -29.45
N ASP A 177 -37.38 -17.56 -30.16
CA ASP A 177 -38.06 -17.77 -31.43
C ASP A 177 -37.08 -18.07 -32.56
N THR A 178 -35.88 -17.48 -32.51
CA THR A 178 -34.78 -17.81 -33.42
C THR A 178 -34.00 -19.05 -32.97
N LEU A 179 -33.68 -19.19 -31.68
CA LEU A 179 -32.80 -20.24 -31.17
C LEU A 179 -33.54 -21.52 -30.76
N LEU A 180 -34.87 -21.50 -30.62
CA LEU A 180 -35.78 -22.64 -30.41
C LEU A 180 -35.68 -23.40 -29.08
N GLU A 181 -34.79 -23.00 -28.18
CA GLU A 181 -34.73 -23.46 -26.78
C GLU A 181 -34.42 -22.31 -25.83
N PRO A 182 -34.85 -22.41 -24.56
CA PRO A 182 -34.42 -21.50 -23.52
C PRO A 182 -32.96 -21.76 -23.09
N LEU A 183 -32.34 -20.73 -22.51
CA LEU A 183 -31.02 -20.84 -21.87
C LEU A 183 -31.19 -21.17 -20.38
N LEU A 184 -30.41 -22.13 -19.86
CA LEU A 184 -30.37 -22.44 -18.44
C LEU A 184 -29.19 -21.72 -17.77
N ILE A 185 -29.47 -21.02 -16.68
CA ILE A 185 -28.44 -20.41 -15.83
C ILE A 185 -28.55 -21.02 -14.43
N PHE A 186 -27.46 -21.63 -13.99
CA PHE A 186 -27.31 -22.18 -12.65
C PHE A 186 -26.36 -21.32 -11.84
N ILE A 187 -26.67 -21.12 -10.56
CA ILE A 187 -25.87 -20.28 -9.67
C ILE A 187 -25.55 -21.07 -8.41
N ALA A 188 -24.26 -21.19 -8.12
CA ALA A 188 -23.73 -21.63 -6.85
C ALA A 188 -23.21 -20.40 -6.10
N LEU A 189 -23.91 -20.06 -5.02
CA LEU A 189 -23.61 -18.98 -4.11
C LEU A 189 -22.40 -19.33 -3.22
N PRO A 190 -21.60 -18.32 -2.87
CA PRO A 190 -20.49 -18.50 -1.94
C PRO A 190 -21.01 -18.70 -0.51
N PHE A 191 -20.37 -19.59 0.24
CA PHE A 191 -20.61 -19.74 1.68
C PHE A 191 -19.32 -20.09 2.43
N ARG A 192 -19.29 -19.79 3.72
CA ARG A 192 -18.15 -20.12 4.59
C ARG A 192 -18.34 -21.50 5.21
N VAL A 193 -17.29 -22.33 5.22
CA VAL A 193 -17.38 -23.68 5.82
C VAL A 193 -17.67 -23.64 7.32
N HIS A 194 -17.12 -22.65 8.02
CA HIS A 194 -17.20 -22.55 9.49
C HIS A 194 -18.40 -21.74 9.99
N ASP A 195 -18.98 -20.87 9.15
CA ASP A 195 -20.21 -20.11 9.43
C ASP A 195 -21.02 -19.97 8.13
N PRO A 196 -21.67 -21.06 7.68
CA PRO A 196 -22.29 -21.08 6.35
C PRO A 196 -23.53 -20.21 6.25
N ARG A 197 -24.06 -19.69 7.37
CA ARG A 197 -25.24 -18.80 7.43
C ARG A 197 -26.42 -19.31 6.59
N LEU A 198 -26.59 -20.64 6.55
CA LEU A 198 -27.56 -21.29 5.66
C LEU A 198 -28.99 -20.76 5.85
N LYS A 199 -29.39 -20.42 7.08
CA LYS A 199 -30.71 -19.81 7.36
C LYS A 199 -30.86 -18.42 6.75
N GLU A 200 -29.80 -17.60 6.76
CA GLU A 200 -29.82 -16.26 6.17
C GLU A 200 -29.83 -16.36 4.64
N GLN A 201 -29.09 -17.33 4.10
CA GLN A 201 -29.06 -17.66 2.69
C GLN A 201 -30.39 -18.24 2.20
N GLU A 202 -31.07 -19.08 2.99
CA GLU A 202 -32.42 -19.57 2.71
C GLU A 202 -33.43 -18.43 2.68
N LYS A 203 -33.42 -17.54 3.67
CA LYS A 203 -34.28 -16.33 3.66
C LYS A 203 -34.02 -15.44 2.46
N LEU A 204 -32.76 -15.31 2.04
CA LEU A 204 -32.39 -14.60 0.82
C LEU A 204 -32.98 -15.30 -0.42
N LEU A 205 -32.83 -16.61 -0.51
CA LEU A 205 -33.39 -17.44 -1.59
C LEU A 205 -34.92 -17.48 -1.57
N GLU A 206 -35.58 -17.29 -0.43
CA GLU A 206 -37.04 -17.14 -0.35
C GLU A 206 -37.46 -15.76 -0.85
N LYS A 207 -36.82 -14.70 -0.33
CA LYS A 207 -37.05 -13.30 -0.72
C LYS A 207 -36.96 -13.11 -2.23
N TYR A 208 -35.90 -13.63 -2.86
CA TYR A 208 -35.67 -13.47 -4.29
C TYR A 208 -36.13 -14.66 -5.13
N GLY A 209 -36.28 -15.85 -4.54
CA GLY A 209 -36.64 -17.07 -5.28
C GLY A 209 -38.09 -17.12 -5.71
N GLY A 210 -39.00 -16.36 -5.09
CA GLY A 210 -40.35 -16.13 -5.65
C GLY A 210 -40.29 -15.41 -7.00
N PHE A 211 -39.38 -14.44 -7.15
CA PHE A 211 -39.18 -13.67 -8.38
C PHE A 211 -38.39 -14.43 -9.46
N LEU A 212 -37.40 -15.23 -9.05
CA LEU A 212 -36.50 -15.97 -9.95
C LEU A 212 -37.07 -17.32 -10.43
N ARG A 213 -38.10 -17.87 -9.77
CA ARG A 213 -38.71 -19.17 -10.14
C ARG A 213 -40.06 -19.07 -10.88
N GLN A 214 -40.72 -17.90 -10.90
CA GLN A 214 -42.08 -17.75 -11.44
C GLN A 214 -42.14 -17.35 -12.92
N ALA A 215 -43.27 -17.68 -13.57
CA ALA A 215 -43.67 -17.23 -14.91
C ALA A 215 -43.79 -15.69 -15.05
N TRP A 216 -43.74 -14.95 -13.92
CA TRP A 216 -43.69 -13.49 -13.87
C TRP A 216 -42.46 -12.88 -14.56
N MET A 217 -41.36 -13.64 -14.74
CA MET A 217 -40.20 -13.18 -15.50
C MET A 217 -40.51 -12.78 -16.96
N ARG A 218 -41.62 -13.27 -17.52
CA ARG A 218 -42.08 -12.87 -18.87
C ARG A 218 -42.67 -11.45 -18.93
N LYS A 219 -43.15 -10.91 -17.80
CA LYS A 219 -43.77 -9.57 -17.72
C LYS A 219 -42.78 -8.47 -17.34
N VAL A 220 -41.58 -8.82 -16.86
CA VAL A 220 -40.58 -7.87 -16.38
C VAL A 220 -39.56 -7.57 -17.48
N SER A 221 -39.26 -6.27 -17.67
CA SER A 221 -38.26 -5.83 -18.64
C SER A 221 -36.89 -6.46 -18.37
N SER A 222 -36.08 -6.65 -19.42
CA SER A 222 -34.73 -7.25 -19.31
C SER A 222 -33.81 -6.45 -18.37
N GLY A 223 -33.97 -5.13 -18.30
CA GLY A 223 -33.20 -4.25 -17.42
C GLY A 223 -33.52 -4.46 -15.93
N SER A 224 -34.81 -4.51 -15.57
CA SER A 224 -35.22 -4.72 -14.18
C SER A 224 -34.82 -6.12 -13.67
N ARG A 225 -34.83 -7.14 -14.53
CA ARG A 225 -34.34 -8.50 -14.18
C ARG A 225 -32.85 -8.52 -13.86
N ARG A 226 -32.05 -7.81 -14.64
CA ARG A 226 -30.60 -7.66 -14.41
C ARG A 226 -30.32 -7.00 -13.06
N ASP A 227 -31.03 -5.94 -12.74
CA ASP A 227 -30.77 -5.16 -11.52
C ASP A 227 -31.16 -5.94 -10.26
N LEU A 228 -32.26 -6.68 -10.29
CA LEU A 228 -32.67 -7.60 -9.22
C LEU A 228 -31.65 -8.72 -9.00
N LEU A 229 -31.16 -9.35 -10.07
CA LEU A 229 -30.15 -10.41 -9.96
C LEU A 229 -28.83 -9.85 -9.39
N ARG A 230 -28.46 -8.62 -9.77
CA ARG A 230 -27.28 -7.94 -9.22
C ARG A 230 -27.44 -7.64 -7.73
N GLU A 231 -28.60 -7.14 -7.30
CA GLU A 231 -28.90 -6.89 -5.89
C GLU A 231 -28.79 -8.18 -5.08
N PHE A 232 -29.43 -9.24 -5.55
CA PHE A 232 -29.37 -10.56 -4.93
C PHE A 232 -27.92 -11.08 -4.77
N LEU A 233 -27.10 -10.98 -5.81
CA LEU A 233 -25.70 -11.43 -5.75
C LEU A 233 -24.85 -10.58 -4.78
N ARG A 234 -25.16 -9.28 -4.64
CA ARG A 234 -24.50 -8.39 -3.66
C ARG A 234 -24.87 -8.78 -2.24
N ASP A 235 -26.14 -9.00 -1.98
CA ASP A 235 -26.62 -9.44 -0.68
C ASP A 235 -26.02 -10.81 -0.32
N ALA A 236 -26.01 -11.76 -1.25
CA ALA A 236 -25.40 -13.08 -1.04
C ALA A 236 -23.91 -12.99 -0.72
N ARG A 237 -23.17 -12.10 -1.39
CA ARG A 237 -21.74 -11.90 -1.12
C ARG A 237 -21.48 -11.19 0.20
N ALA A 238 -22.37 -10.29 0.64
CA ALA A 238 -22.26 -9.64 1.93
C ALA A 238 -22.33 -10.64 3.10
N LEU A 239 -23.01 -11.77 2.91
CA LEU A 239 -23.07 -12.87 3.89
C LEU A 239 -21.75 -13.68 3.98
N CYS A 240 -20.86 -13.56 2.98
CA CYS A 240 -19.59 -14.29 2.91
C CYS A 240 -18.41 -13.36 2.56
N PRO A 241 -17.97 -12.46 3.46
CA PRO A 241 -16.81 -11.61 3.22
C PRO A 241 -15.51 -12.42 3.20
N MET A 242 -14.54 -12.06 2.36
CA MET A 242 -13.22 -12.72 2.30
C MET A 242 -12.12 -11.80 2.87
N ASN A 243 -11.09 -12.40 3.49
CA ASN A 243 -9.98 -11.67 4.14
C ASN A 243 -8.76 -11.52 3.20
N ILE A 244 -7.85 -10.57 3.50
CA ILE A 244 -6.60 -10.25 2.77
C ILE A 244 -5.63 -11.44 2.63
N MET A 245 -5.79 -12.47 3.45
CA MET A 245 -4.97 -13.68 3.44
C MET A 245 -5.42 -14.70 2.38
N GLY A 246 -6.49 -14.41 1.64
CA GLY A 246 -7.05 -15.34 0.65
C GLY A 246 -7.48 -16.66 1.27
N ARG A 247 -7.82 -16.68 2.56
CA ARG A 247 -8.36 -17.84 3.27
C ARG A 247 -9.31 -17.37 4.37
N ASN A 248 -10.19 -18.28 4.80
CA ASN A 248 -11.05 -18.04 5.95
C ASN A 248 -10.23 -17.78 7.22
N PRO A 249 -10.57 -16.74 8.00
CA PRO A 249 -10.06 -16.60 9.35
C PRO A 249 -10.64 -17.74 10.20
N SER A 250 -9.78 -18.43 10.94
CA SER A 250 -10.17 -19.47 11.88
C SER A 250 -10.23 -18.91 13.29
N ILE A 251 -11.37 -19.08 13.96
CA ILE A 251 -11.56 -18.66 15.36
C ILE A 251 -10.66 -19.50 16.31
N LEU A 252 -10.15 -20.63 15.85
CA LEU A 252 -9.23 -21.49 16.60
C LEU A 252 -7.77 -21.02 16.50
N VAL A 253 -7.44 -20.15 15.53
CA VAL A 253 -6.09 -19.66 15.32
C VAL A 253 -5.98 -18.27 15.93
N GLU A 254 -5.15 -18.12 16.96
CA GLU A 254 -4.96 -16.84 17.66
C GLU A 254 -4.44 -15.74 16.71
N ALA A 255 -3.55 -16.08 15.79
CA ALA A 255 -3.05 -15.14 14.79
C ALA A 255 -4.16 -14.56 13.90
N ASP A 256 -5.22 -15.32 13.60
CA ASP A 256 -6.33 -14.82 12.79
C ASP A 256 -7.20 -13.82 13.58
N LYS A 257 -7.33 -14.02 14.90
CA LYS A 257 -8.00 -13.05 15.79
C LYS A 257 -7.18 -11.76 15.92
N GLU A 258 -5.86 -11.89 16.04
CA GLU A 258 -4.97 -10.74 16.13
C GLU A 258 -5.00 -9.90 14.84
N ILE A 259 -4.95 -10.56 13.68
CA ILE A 259 -5.10 -9.91 12.38
C ILE A 259 -6.44 -9.16 12.30
N GLU A 260 -7.53 -9.78 12.74
CA GLU A 260 -8.85 -9.12 12.76
C GLU A 260 -8.84 -7.85 13.63
N GLN A 261 -8.28 -7.93 14.84
CA GLN A 261 -8.17 -6.78 15.75
C GLN A 261 -7.32 -5.65 15.16
N LEU A 262 -6.21 -5.99 14.53
CA LEU A 262 -5.33 -5.02 13.87
C LEU A 262 -6.00 -4.38 12.63
N ILE A 263 -6.78 -5.13 11.85
CA ILE A 263 -7.56 -4.58 10.72
C ILE A 263 -8.64 -3.60 11.21
N ILE A 264 -9.37 -3.97 12.27
CA ILE A 264 -10.35 -3.09 12.91
C ILE A 264 -9.65 -1.82 13.39
N ARG A 265 -8.51 -1.95 14.08
CA ARG A 265 -7.72 -0.81 14.55
C ARG A 265 -7.27 0.09 13.41
N ALA A 266 -6.74 -0.46 12.32
CA ALA A 266 -6.30 0.31 11.16
C ALA A 266 -7.46 1.08 10.50
N THR A 267 -8.65 0.48 10.45
CA THR A 267 -9.85 1.11 9.89
C THR A 267 -10.37 2.22 10.80
N LEU A 268 -10.38 2.00 12.12
CA LEU A 268 -10.70 3.05 13.09
C LEU A 268 -9.72 4.21 12.96
N ASP A 269 -8.42 3.94 12.91
CA ASP A 269 -7.39 4.97 12.74
C ASP A 269 -7.61 5.77 11.45
N ALA A 270 -8.03 5.14 10.35
CA ALA A 270 -8.40 5.84 9.13
C ALA A 270 -9.63 6.78 9.29
N PHE A 271 -10.57 6.46 10.19
CA PHE A 271 -11.70 7.33 10.52
C PHE A 271 -11.30 8.51 11.40
N TRP A 272 -10.36 8.31 12.34
CA TRP A 272 -9.84 9.35 13.24
C TRP A 272 -9.15 10.53 12.53
N LEU A 273 -8.94 10.46 11.21
CA LEU A 273 -8.49 11.61 10.43
C LEU A 273 -9.46 12.79 10.49
N ARG A 274 -10.77 12.53 10.39
CA ARG A 274 -11.78 13.56 10.11
C ARG A 274 -12.66 13.82 11.32
N GLU A 275 -13.02 15.08 11.51
CA GLU A 275 -14.00 15.48 12.51
C GLU A 275 -15.37 14.87 12.23
N SER A 276 -16.08 14.50 13.29
CA SER A 276 -17.42 13.92 13.21
C SER A 276 -18.42 14.84 12.48
N SER A 277 -18.23 16.16 12.57
CA SER A 277 -19.03 17.16 11.83
C SER A 277 -18.80 17.08 10.32
N THR A 278 -17.55 16.93 9.88
CA THR A 278 -17.19 16.80 8.45
C THR A 278 -17.77 15.52 7.85
N VAL A 279 -17.69 14.39 8.58
CA VAL A 279 -18.25 13.11 8.11
C VAL A 279 -19.77 13.21 7.96
N ARG A 280 -20.47 13.77 8.97
CA ARG A 280 -21.92 13.99 8.91
C ARG A 280 -22.32 14.94 7.77
N GLY A 281 -21.58 16.02 7.57
CA GLY A 281 -21.82 16.96 6.47
C GLY A 281 -21.70 16.30 5.09
N ASN A 282 -20.65 15.50 4.88
CA ASN A 282 -20.46 14.76 3.63
C ASN A 282 -21.55 13.70 3.40
N LEU A 283 -21.99 13.00 4.45
CA LEU A 283 -23.10 12.04 4.35
C LEU A 283 -24.40 12.73 3.94
N ALA A 284 -24.73 13.88 4.57
CA ALA A 284 -25.91 14.66 4.20
C ALA A 284 -25.83 15.16 2.74
N GLY A 285 -24.64 15.58 2.30
CA GLY A 285 -24.38 15.95 0.90
C GLY A 285 -24.60 14.79 -0.07
N ALA A 286 -24.03 13.62 0.24
CA ALA A 286 -24.19 12.42 -0.58
C ALA A 286 -25.65 11.99 -0.71
N LEU A 287 -26.41 11.98 0.40
CA LEU A 287 -27.84 11.66 0.37
C LEU A 287 -28.66 12.65 -0.48
N ARG A 288 -28.32 13.95 -0.43
CA ARG A 288 -28.95 14.97 -1.28
C ARG A 288 -28.62 14.77 -2.76
N MET A 289 -27.39 14.38 -3.08
CA MET A 289 -26.96 14.07 -4.45
C MET A 289 -27.75 12.88 -4.99
N GLU A 290 -27.87 11.79 -4.22
CA GLU A 290 -28.65 10.62 -4.65
C GLU A 290 -30.12 10.96 -4.87
N LYS A 291 -30.75 11.75 -3.99
CA LYS A 291 -32.11 12.27 -4.22
C LYS A 291 -32.23 13.07 -5.52
N THR A 292 -31.18 13.82 -5.89
CA THR A 292 -31.16 14.60 -7.13
C THR A 292 -30.99 13.70 -8.34
N ASN A 293 -30.12 12.70 -8.25
CA ASN A 293 -29.87 11.70 -9.29
C ASN A 293 -31.13 10.88 -9.58
N ASP A 294 -31.81 10.40 -8.53
CA ASP A 294 -33.08 9.68 -8.64
C ASP A 294 -34.17 10.55 -9.30
N ARG A 295 -34.29 11.82 -8.89
CA ARG A 295 -35.26 12.75 -9.48
C ARG A 295 -35.01 13.02 -10.96
N LEU A 296 -33.74 13.10 -11.37
CA LEU A 296 -33.34 13.40 -12.74
C LEU A 296 -33.11 12.14 -13.61
N GLY A 297 -33.29 10.94 -13.04
CA GLY A 297 -32.99 9.67 -13.72
C GLY A 297 -31.51 9.48 -14.07
N MET A 298 -30.61 10.18 -13.36
CA MET A 298 -29.17 10.11 -13.59
C MET A 298 -28.55 8.95 -12.79
N PRO A 299 -27.50 8.30 -13.30
CA PRO A 299 -26.74 7.34 -12.50
C PRO A 299 -26.03 8.04 -11.33
N SER A 300 -25.77 7.30 -10.24
CA SER A 300 -25.00 7.78 -9.08
C SER A 300 -23.73 8.50 -9.54
N THR A 301 -23.56 9.74 -9.07
CA THR A 301 -22.42 10.59 -9.41
C THR A 301 -21.12 10.05 -8.83
N THR A 302 -21.20 9.30 -7.74
CA THR A 302 -20.03 8.70 -7.09
C THR A 302 -19.89 7.21 -7.44
N PRO A 303 -18.65 6.69 -7.53
CA PRO A 303 -18.45 5.25 -7.65
C PRO A 303 -19.01 4.52 -6.41
N PRO A 304 -19.49 3.27 -6.58
CA PRO A 304 -19.98 2.48 -5.45
C PRO A 304 -18.87 2.30 -4.41
N MET A 305 -19.17 2.50 -3.13
CA MET A 305 -18.19 2.25 -2.05
C MET A 305 -17.72 0.78 -2.05
N GLY A 306 -18.59 -0.15 -2.48
CA GLY A 306 -18.24 -1.50 -2.95
C GLY A 306 -17.57 -2.41 -1.92
N LEU A 307 -17.46 -3.69 -2.26
CA LEU A 307 -16.55 -4.59 -1.56
C LEU A 307 -15.14 -4.29 -2.07
N TYR A 308 -14.18 -4.13 -1.17
CA TYR A 308 -12.78 -3.98 -1.56
C TYR A 308 -12.30 -5.22 -2.32
N PRO A 309 -11.34 -5.07 -3.25
CA PRO A 309 -10.72 -6.22 -3.90
C PRO A 309 -10.20 -7.22 -2.86
N LEU A 310 -10.26 -8.51 -3.19
CA LEU A 310 -9.83 -9.61 -2.32
C LEU A 310 -8.30 -9.74 -2.19
N ARG A 311 -7.58 -8.67 -2.51
CA ARG A 311 -6.13 -8.56 -2.49
C ARG A 311 -5.75 -7.28 -1.74
N ASP A 312 -4.54 -7.21 -1.22
CA ASP A 312 -4.07 -5.96 -0.61
C ASP A 312 -3.80 -4.89 -1.68
N ALA A 313 -4.84 -4.13 -2.02
CA ALA A 313 -4.80 -3.09 -3.04
C ALA A 313 -4.38 -1.71 -2.52
N TRP A 314 -4.32 -1.54 -1.20
CA TRP A 314 -4.24 -0.21 -0.56
C TRP A 314 -3.34 -0.15 0.68
N GLY A 315 -2.66 -1.24 1.03
CA GLY A 315 -1.58 -1.26 2.02
C GLY A 315 -2.01 -1.71 3.41
N MET A 316 -3.05 -2.55 3.49
CA MET A 316 -3.53 -3.07 4.77
C MET A 316 -2.45 -3.90 5.46
N GLN A 317 -1.72 -4.76 4.75
CA GLN A 317 -0.66 -5.58 5.35
C GLN A 317 0.43 -4.70 5.97
N CYS A 318 0.82 -3.62 5.28
CA CYS A 318 1.78 -2.67 5.83
C CYS A 318 1.22 -1.92 7.05
N ALA A 319 -0.10 -1.65 7.09
CA ALA A 319 -0.73 -1.01 8.24
C ALA A 319 -0.67 -1.92 9.47
N LEU A 320 -0.90 -3.23 9.31
CA LEU A 320 -0.75 -4.21 10.39
C LEU A 320 0.68 -4.21 10.94
N ASN A 321 1.69 -4.27 10.07
CA ASN A 321 3.11 -4.25 10.49
C ASN A 321 3.49 -2.95 11.24
N ILE A 322 2.86 -1.82 10.92
CA ILE A 322 3.09 -0.55 11.62
C ILE A 322 2.43 -0.56 13.00
N LEU A 323 1.22 -1.10 13.10
CA LEU A 323 0.52 -1.25 14.37
C LEU A 323 1.24 -2.24 15.28
N ASP A 324 1.74 -3.35 14.73
CA ASP A 324 2.59 -4.31 15.43
C ASP A 324 3.86 -3.64 15.97
N ARG A 325 4.62 -2.94 15.11
CA ARG A 325 5.79 -2.14 15.54
C ARG A 325 5.44 -1.11 16.63
N SER A 326 4.22 -0.57 16.65
CA SER A 326 3.81 0.40 17.68
C SER A 326 3.69 -0.21 19.08
N MET A 327 3.66 -1.54 19.19
CA MET A 327 3.58 -2.27 20.46
C MET A 327 4.95 -2.61 21.04
N ASP A 328 6.04 -2.35 20.31
CA ASP A 328 7.40 -2.60 20.77
C ASP A 328 7.78 -1.72 21.96
N ALA A 329 8.65 -2.26 22.83
CA ALA A 329 9.17 -1.55 23.98
C ALA A 329 9.88 -0.25 23.60
N GLY A 330 9.47 0.86 24.22
CA GLY A 330 10.12 2.16 24.07
C GLY A 330 11.34 2.30 24.98
N LEU A 331 12.20 3.28 24.67
CA LEU A 331 13.34 3.66 25.54
C LEU A 331 12.90 4.54 26.72
N TYR A 332 11.98 5.47 26.46
CA TYR A 332 11.55 6.49 27.42
C TYR A 332 10.11 6.30 27.90
N GLU A 333 9.36 5.43 27.24
CA GLU A 333 7.94 5.16 27.46
C GLU A 333 7.74 3.65 27.32
N GLU A 334 6.64 3.11 27.85
CA GLU A 334 6.34 1.68 27.76
C GLU A 334 6.39 1.16 26.31
N LYS A 335 5.94 2.00 25.36
CA LYS A 335 5.90 1.69 23.93
C LYS A 335 6.60 2.73 23.07
N VAL A 336 7.07 2.32 21.90
CA VAL A 336 7.72 3.21 20.93
C VAL A 336 6.79 4.34 20.46
N GLN A 337 7.35 5.55 20.32
CA GLN A 337 6.62 6.74 19.88
C GLN A 337 6.43 6.80 18.35
N TYR A 338 5.50 7.64 17.89
CA TYR A 338 5.10 7.77 16.48
C TYR A 338 6.27 7.96 15.51
N GLU A 339 7.24 8.83 15.81
CA GLU A 339 8.43 9.05 14.97
C GLU A 339 9.27 7.78 14.76
N THR A 340 9.27 6.86 15.72
CA THR A 340 10.03 5.62 15.65
C THR A 340 9.32 4.61 14.76
N PHE A 341 8.07 4.25 15.07
CA PHE A 341 7.38 3.22 14.31
C PHE A 341 6.93 3.69 12.92
N ARG A 342 6.67 4.99 12.70
CA ARG A 342 6.29 5.50 11.37
C ARG A 342 7.36 5.25 10.30
N LYS A 343 8.63 5.06 10.69
CA LYS A 343 9.73 4.77 9.75
C LYS A 343 9.50 3.48 8.99
N MET A 344 8.77 2.52 9.57
CA MET A 344 8.38 1.27 8.91
C MET A 344 7.65 1.51 7.59
N ARG A 345 6.93 2.63 7.41
CA ARG A 345 6.26 2.96 6.15
C ARG A 345 7.20 3.03 4.93
N SER A 346 8.47 3.36 5.16
CA SER A 346 9.47 3.49 4.09
C SER A 346 10.09 2.16 3.69
N VAL A 347 9.99 1.13 4.55
CA VAL A 347 10.60 -0.18 4.33
C VAL A 347 9.99 -0.86 3.09
N PRO A 348 8.66 -0.99 2.94
CA PRO A 348 8.09 -1.59 1.72
C PRO A 348 8.48 -0.84 0.46
N THR A 349 8.54 0.49 0.50
CA THR A 349 8.95 1.29 -0.67
C THR A 349 10.38 0.98 -1.07
N ASN A 350 11.32 0.99 -0.11
CA ASN A 350 12.73 0.75 -0.39
C ASN A 350 12.99 -0.70 -0.84
N VAL A 351 12.32 -1.68 -0.21
CA VAL A 351 12.45 -3.11 -0.57
C VAL A 351 11.89 -3.37 -1.96
N THR A 352 10.69 -2.87 -2.28
CA THR A 352 10.09 -3.03 -3.61
C THR A 352 10.94 -2.38 -4.70
N GLN A 353 11.54 -1.22 -4.42
CA GLN A 353 12.45 -0.53 -5.36
C GLN A 353 13.80 -1.22 -5.54
N ALA A 354 14.23 -2.05 -4.58
CA ALA A 354 15.45 -2.85 -4.70
C ALA A 354 15.19 -4.23 -5.34
N GLY A 355 13.94 -4.69 -5.40
CA GLY A 355 13.54 -6.02 -5.87
C GLY A 355 12.88 -6.02 -7.26
N VAL A 356 12.20 -7.13 -7.58
CA VAL A 356 11.49 -7.34 -8.87
C VAL A 356 10.45 -6.25 -9.15
N GLY A 357 9.84 -5.68 -8.11
CA GLY A 357 8.89 -4.57 -8.24
C GLY A 357 9.49 -3.27 -8.79
N ALA A 358 10.81 -3.19 -8.92
CA ALA A 358 11.49 -2.10 -9.62
C ALA A 358 11.34 -2.19 -11.16
N MET A 359 11.00 -3.37 -11.71
CA MET A 359 10.82 -3.59 -13.14
C MET A 359 9.42 -3.19 -13.64
N ASP A 360 8.47 -2.98 -12.73
CA ASP A 360 7.12 -2.55 -13.05
C ASP A 360 7.11 -1.09 -13.53
N ASN A 361 6.05 -0.61 -14.21
CA ASN A 361 5.93 0.82 -14.57
C ASN A 361 5.87 1.67 -13.27
N VAL A 362 7.03 2.20 -12.89
CA VAL A 362 7.24 2.91 -11.64
C VAL A 362 7.00 4.38 -11.86
N VAL A 363 6.15 4.96 -11.03
CA VAL A 363 6.10 6.40 -10.94
C VAL A 363 6.24 6.65 -9.39
N GLY A 364 7.43 6.89 -8.83
CA GLY A 364 7.62 7.17 -7.37
C GLY A 364 8.40 8.45 -7.06
N ALA A 365 7.99 9.22 -6.05
CA ALA A 365 8.63 10.48 -5.65
C ALA A 365 9.98 10.25 -4.92
N TYR A 366 11.06 10.07 -5.69
CA TYR A 366 12.40 10.39 -5.22
C TYR A 366 12.73 11.81 -5.68
N GLU A 367 12.93 12.70 -4.71
CA GLU A 367 13.13 14.16 -4.86
C GLU A 367 11.87 14.94 -5.32
N ARG A 368 11.33 15.76 -4.40
CA ARG A 368 10.00 16.41 -4.41
C ARG A 368 9.75 17.48 -5.51
N SER A 369 10.44 17.40 -6.65
CA SER A 369 10.17 18.25 -7.83
C SER A 369 9.62 17.47 -9.03
N ARG A 370 9.57 16.13 -8.94
CA ARG A 370 8.92 15.27 -9.94
C ARG A 370 7.83 14.45 -9.26
N VAL A 371 6.60 14.59 -9.74
CA VAL A 371 5.44 13.82 -9.26
C VAL A 371 5.39 12.52 -10.03
N TRP A 372 5.25 11.42 -9.32
CA TRP A 372 5.19 10.11 -9.93
C TRP A 372 4.17 9.20 -9.16
N ILE A 373 3.34 8.41 -9.88
CA ILE A 373 2.30 7.36 -9.54
C ILE A 373 2.83 5.93 -9.21
N SER A 374 2.95 5.57 -7.92
CA SER A 374 3.65 4.35 -7.54
C SER A 374 2.66 3.24 -7.28
N LYS A 375 2.93 2.03 -7.75
CA LYS A 375 2.12 0.84 -7.40
C LYS A 375 2.38 0.32 -5.98
N VAL A 376 3.31 0.93 -5.23
CA VAL A 376 3.58 0.52 -3.83
C VAL A 376 2.36 0.88 -2.96
N PRO A 377 1.79 -0.09 -2.22
CA PRO A 377 0.56 0.13 -1.45
C PRO A 377 0.66 1.25 -0.39
N THR A 378 1.85 1.53 0.14
CA THR A 378 2.10 2.61 1.12
C THR A 378 1.88 4.01 0.54
N HIS A 379 1.93 4.16 -0.79
CA HIS A 379 1.64 5.42 -1.47
C HIS A 379 0.15 5.60 -1.78
N SER A 380 -0.71 4.63 -1.42
CA SER A 380 -2.15 4.74 -1.62
C SER A 380 -2.74 5.91 -0.83
N PHE A 381 -3.83 6.48 -1.35
CA PHE A 381 -4.53 7.57 -0.68
C PHE A 381 -4.99 7.15 0.72
N TRP A 382 -5.56 5.95 0.86
CA TRP A 382 -6.02 5.45 2.15
C TRP A 382 -4.87 5.33 3.15
N PHE A 383 -3.76 4.70 2.77
CA PHE A 383 -2.63 4.48 3.67
C PHE A 383 -1.98 5.80 4.10
N SER A 384 -1.57 6.60 3.12
CA SER A 384 -0.79 7.82 3.37
C SER A 384 -1.61 8.94 4.00
N THR A 385 -2.87 9.11 3.60
CA THR A 385 -3.67 10.27 4.04
C THR A 385 -4.71 9.93 5.10
N ARG A 386 -5.28 8.72 5.11
CA ARG A 386 -6.27 8.30 6.13
C ARG A 386 -5.59 7.63 7.31
N PHE A 387 -5.02 6.44 7.10
CA PHE A 387 -4.47 5.60 8.15
C PHE A 387 -3.32 6.28 8.89
N MET A 388 -2.24 6.65 8.22
CA MET A 388 -1.04 7.20 8.90
C MET A 388 -1.32 8.49 9.68
N VAL A 389 -2.15 9.38 9.13
CA VAL A 389 -2.47 10.65 9.77
C VAL A 389 -3.44 10.46 10.92
N GLY A 390 -4.46 9.60 10.76
CA GLY A 390 -5.38 9.31 11.85
C GLY A 390 -4.75 8.48 12.98
N LEU A 391 -3.84 7.55 12.65
CA LEU A 391 -2.96 6.87 13.59
C LEU A 391 -2.15 7.89 14.41
N HIS A 392 -1.54 8.88 13.75
CA HIS A 392 -0.81 9.93 14.45
C HIS A 392 -1.72 10.74 15.38
N LYS A 393 -2.91 11.13 14.93
CA LYS A 393 -3.88 11.87 15.76
C LYS A 393 -4.32 11.09 17.00
N ARG A 394 -4.57 9.78 16.86
CA ARG A 394 -4.95 8.91 17.97
C ARG A 394 -3.79 8.73 18.95
N HIS A 395 -2.60 8.42 18.42
CA HIS A 395 -1.45 8.07 19.24
C HIS A 395 -0.87 9.29 19.95
N GLY A 396 -0.91 10.45 19.31
CA GLY A 396 -0.14 11.62 19.74
C GLY A 396 1.36 11.39 19.56
N GLU A 397 2.12 12.44 19.85
CA GLU A 397 3.57 12.42 19.84
C GLU A 397 4.09 13.32 20.95
N ILE A 398 4.92 12.76 21.84
CA ILE A 398 5.68 13.53 22.83
C ILE A 398 7.04 13.81 22.22
N ILE A 399 7.32 15.08 21.94
CA ILE A 399 8.59 15.52 21.37
C ILE A 399 9.47 16.03 22.53
N LYS A 400 10.38 15.18 23.00
CA LYS A 400 11.51 15.63 23.86
C LYS A 400 12.62 16.16 22.95
N GLN A 401 13.00 17.41 23.14
CA GLN A 401 14.01 18.07 22.33
C GLN A 401 15.23 18.38 23.18
N ASP A 402 16.45 18.06 22.70
CA ASP A 402 17.70 18.27 23.43
C ASP A 402 17.82 19.72 23.94
N TRP A 403 18.10 19.91 25.23
CA TRP A 403 18.27 21.22 25.85
C TRP A 403 19.19 22.13 25.02
N PRO A 404 18.77 23.36 24.68
CA PRO A 404 19.58 24.29 23.89
C PRO A 404 20.66 24.93 24.78
N LEU A 405 21.91 24.93 24.32
CA LEU A 405 23.02 25.53 25.08
C LEU A 405 22.95 27.07 25.06
N PRO A 406 22.73 27.75 26.19
CA PRO A 406 22.76 29.21 26.26
C PRO A 406 24.18 29.74 26.09
N ILE A 407 24.28 30.95 25.56
CA ILE A 407 25.57 31.61 25.29
C ILE A 407 26.38 31.86 26.58
N GLU A 408 25.69 32.14 27.70
CA GLU A 408 26.29 32.37 29.01
C GLU A 408 26.99 31.11 29.54
N VAL A 409 26.34 29.95 29.37
CA VAL A 409 26.90 28.64 29.70
C VAL A 409 28.11 28.36 28.82
N LEU A 410 28.06 28.69 27.53
CA LEU A 410 29.21 28.55 26.63
C LEU A 410 30.42 29.40 27.08
N HIS A 411 30.19 30.60 27.61
CA HIS A 411 31.26 31.42 28.21
C HIS A 411 31.84 30.79 29.49
N ALA A 412 30.99 30.23 30.36
CA ALA A 412 31.43 29.53 31.56
C ALA A 412 32.30 28.30 31.19
N VAL A 413 31.85 27.48 30.24
CA VAL A 413 32.64 26.36 29.68
C VAL A 413 33.98 26.86 29.14
N GLY A 414 33.99 27.96 28.38
CA GLY A 414 35.21 28.56 27.85
C GLY A 414 36.21 28.99 28.93
N LYS A 415 35.73 29.57 30.04
CA LYS A 415 36.58 29.95 31.19
C LYS A 415 37.16 28.71 31.90
N LEU A 416 36.34 27.69 32.11
CA LEU A 416 36.78 26.42 32.71
C LEU A 416 37.86 25.75 31.87
N LEU A 417 37.62 25.59 30.56
CA LEU A 417 38.58 25.02 29.62
C LEU A 417 39.89 25.82 29.57
N GLU A 418 39.82 27.15 29.55
CA GLU A 418 41.03 27.99 29.57
C GLU A 418 41.82 27.81 30.87
N SER A 419 41.14 27.68 32.01
CA SER A 419 41.80 27.41 33.30
C SER A 419 42.45 26.02 33.35
N GLN A 420 41.77 25.00 32.82
CA GLN A 420 42.27 23.63 32.76
C GLN A 420 43.48 23.53 31.82
N TRP A 421 43.38 24.13 30.64
CA TRP A 421 44.48 24.16 29.67
C TRP A 421 45.76 24.82 30.21
N ARG A 422 45.63 25.83 31.07
CA ARG A 422 46.78 26.50 31.70
C ARG A 422 47.41 25.68 32.83
N ARG A 423 46.61 24.91 33.58
CA ARG A 423 47.07 24.11 34.73
C ARG A 423 47.66 22.78 34.29
N THR A 424 47.12 22.17 33.25
CA THR A 424 47.51 20.85 32.79
C THR A 424 48.85 20.90 32.05
N SER A 425 49.84 20.16 32.55
CA SER A 425 51.11 19.90 31.84
C SER A 425 51.07 18.64 30.97
N ASP A 426 50.10 17.75 31.19
CA ASP A 426 49.96 16.52 30.42
C ASP A 426 49.50 16.77 28.97
N LYS A 427 50.21 16.17 28.01
CA LYS A 427 49.95 16.32 26.56
C LYS A 427 48.69 15.58 26.11
N GLY A 428 48.20 14.61 26.89
CA GLY A 428 46.97 13.87 26.60
C GLY A 428 45.74 14.67 27.00
N GLU A 429 45.66 15.07 28.27
CA GLU A 429 44.61 15.93 28.81
C GLU A 429 44.53 17.28 28.10
N ARG A 430 45.68 17.88 27.76
CA ARG A 430 45.71 19.13 26.99
C ARG A 430 45.03 18.98 25.62
N LYS A 431 45.26 17.85 24.93
CA LYS A 431 44.56 17.55 23.68
C LYS A 431 43.05 17.41 23.90
N ARG A 432 42.59 16.72 24.96
CA ARG A 432 41.15 16.57 25.24
C ARG A 432 40.48 17.92 25.54
N CYS A 433 41.16 18.79 26.29
CA CYS A 433 40.70 20.14 26.55
C CYS A 433 40.59 20.98 25.27
N GLU A 434 41.57 20.87 24.37
CA GLU A 434 41.56 21.54 23.06
C GLU A 434 40.45 20.99 22.14
N GLU A 435 40.26 19.66 22.12
CA GLU A 435 39.15 19.01 21.40
C GLU A 435 37.80 19.55 21.87
N MET A 436 37.56 19.61 23.18
CA MET A 436 36.30 20.15 23.73
C MET A 436 36.16 21.65 23.49
N GLY A 437 37.25 22.42 23.56
CA GLY A 437 37.25 23.83 23.21
C GLY A 437 36.79 24.09 21.79
N VAL A 438 37.30 23.32 20.82
CA VAL A 438 36.84 23.37 19.43
C VAL A 438 35.39 22.88 19.31
N TRP A 439 35.02 21.83 20.03
CA TRP A 439 33.67 21.26 19.97
C TRP A 439 32.59 22.26 20.40
N PHE A 440 32.78 22.89 21.56
CA PHE A 440 31.85 23.87 22.09
C PHE A 440 31.87 25.19 21.32
N THR A 441 33.05 25.75 21.01
CA THR A 441 33.11 27.09 20.39
C THR A 441 32.94 27.05 18.87
N ALA A 442 33.80 26.31 18.16
CA ALA A 442 33.73 26.24 16.70
C ALA A 442 32.48 25.47 16.24
N GLY A 443 32.05 24.43 16.98
CA GLY A 443 30.79 23.73 16.71
C GLY A 443 29.56 24.61 16.86
N PHE A 444 29.54 25.51 17.86
CA PHE A 444 28.45 26.49 18.06
C PHE A 444 28.45 27.54 16.96
N CYS A 445 29.57 28.21 16.70
CA CYS A 445 29.66 29.24 15.66
C CYS A 445 29.41 28.69 14.23
N ALA A 446 29.73 27.41 13.99
CA ALA A 446 29.50 26.74 12.72
C ALA A 446 28.15 26.00 12.61
N ALA A 447 27.36 25.96 13.69
CA ALA A 447 26.11 25.22 13.81
C ALA A 447 26.22 23.76 13.29
N LEU A 448 27.32 23.07 13.59
CA LEU A 448 27.57 21.71 13.11
C LEU A 448 26.74 20.68 13.88
N ARG A 449 26.37 19.57 13.20
CA ARG A 449 25.81 18.39 13.89
C ARG A 449 26.94 17.57 14.51
N GLY A 450 26.63 16.81 15.57
CA GLY A 450 27.62 15.93 16.22
C GLY A 450 28.32 14.99 15.23
N GLU A 451 27.59 14.31 14.35
CA GLU A 451 28.23 13.40 13.37
C GLU A 451 29.07 14.15 12.32
N GLU A 452 28.74 15.41 12.03
CA GLU A 452 29.51 16.26 11.11
C GLU A 452 30.84 16.71 11.74
N MET A 453 30.90 16.87 13.07
CA MET A 453 32.16 17.20 13.78
C MET A 453 33.23 16.13 13.55
N LEU A 454 32.84 14.85 13.60
CA LEU A 454 33.73 13.72 13.35
C LEU A 454 34.17 13.62 11.88
N GLN A 455 33.51 14.35 10.98
CA GLN A 455 33.85 14.40 9.57
C GLN A 455 34.80 15.53 9.18
N ILE A 456 35.20 16.39 10.12
CA ILE A 456 36.15 17.48 9.84
C ILE A 456 37.52 16.90 9.44
N GLU A 457 38.09 17.40 8.35
CA GLU A 457 39.43 17.05 7.87
C GLU A 457 40.51 17.92 8.51
N LEU A 458 41.60 17.29 8.94
CA LEU A 458 42.74 17.97 9.52
C LEU A 458 43.48 18.85 8.51
N ALA A 459 43.94 18.29 7.38
CA ALA A 459 44.81 18.98 6.43
C ALA A 459 44.15 20.23 5.84
N GLY A 460 42.89 20.10 5.41
CA GLY A 460 42.12 21.22 4.88
C GLY A 460 41.86 22.33 5.89
N THR A 461 41.51 21.95 7.13
CA THR A 461 41.27 22.91 8.21
C THR A 461 42.57 23.61 8.63
N ALA A 462 43.68 22.87 8.74
CA ALA A 462 44.99 23.43 9.08
C ALA A 462 45.47 24.45 8.03
N ASN A 463 45.32 24.14 6.74
CA ASN A 463 45.67 25.05 5.65
C ASN A 463 44.84 26.34 5.64
N SER A 464 43.65 26.33 6.26
CA SER A 464 42.79 27.51 6.36
C SER A 464 43.19 28.47 7.48
N LEU A 465 44.03 28.05 8.43
CA LEU A 465 44.44 28.88 9.56
C LEU A 465 45.25 30.12 9.14
N LYS A 466 45.86 30.11 7.96
CA LYS A 466 46.53 31.28 7.37
C LYS A 466 45.60 32.50 7.25
N PHE A 467 44.31 32.25 6.99
CA PHE A 467 43.32 33.31 6.84
C PHE A 467 43.01 34.06 8.14
N MET A 468 43.49 33.57 9.30
CA MET A 468 43.41 34.30 10.56
C MET A 468 44.40 35.47 10.64
N LYS A 469 45.47 35.45 9.84
CA LYS A 469 46.49 36.49 9.80
C LYS A 469 46.39 37.39 8.56
N ASP A 470 45.94 36.82 7.45
CA ASP A 470 46.10 37.42 6.12
C ASP A 470 44.86 38.19 5.62
N GLU A 471 43.68 38.04 6.25
CA GLU A 471 42.43 38.64 5.77
C GLU A 471 41.84 39.70 6.71
N ALA A 472 41.12 40.67 6.11
CA ALA A 472 40.47 41.78 6.83
C ALA A 472 39.43 41.33 7.87
N THR A 473 38.83 40.16 7.69
CA THR A 473 38.03 39.48 8.71
C THR A 473 38.75 38.19 9.08
N PRO A 474 39.52 38.15 10.19
CA PRO A 474 40.23 36.96 10.62
C PRO A 474 39.28 35.77 10.79
N HIS A 475 39.51 34.67 10.05
CA HIS A 475 38.64 33.49 10.09
C HIS A 475 39.41 32.21 9.71
N PHE A 476 38.77 31.06 9.87
CA PHE A 476 39.26 29.76 9.43
C PHE A 476 38.10 28.96 8.80
N CYS A 477 38.40 27.87 8.09
CA CYS A 477 37.40 27.02 7.45
C CYS A 477 37.42 25.61 8.03
N LEU A 478 36.28 25.14 8.52
CA LEU A 478 36.08 23.73 8.88
C LEU A 478 35.74 22.95 7.60
N ARG A 479 36.67 22.13 7.13
CA ARG A 479 36.48 21.30 5.93
C ARG A 479 35.81 19.98 6.30
N ILE A 480 34.61 19.73 5.78
CA ILE A 480 33.87 18.48 6.00
C ILE A 480 34.09 17.54 4.81
N LEU A 481 34.62 16.33 5.07
CA LEU A 481 34.81 15.29 4.04
C LEU A 481 33.66 14.28 4.05
N GLY A 482 33.06 14.08 2.88
CA GLY A 482 32.17 12.96 2.60
C GLY A 482 30.68 13.33 2.51
N ARG A 483 29.86 12.30 2.29
CA ARG A 483 28.41 12.45 2.12
C ARG A 483 27.78 12.90 3.44
N THR A 484 27.07 14.03 3.39
CA THR A 484 26.20 14.48 4.49
C THR A 484 24.74 14.36 4.08
N LYS A 485 23.82 14.44 5.05
CA LYS A 485 22.37 14.47 4.77
C LYS A 485 21.97 15.60 3.80
N GLY A 486 22.76 16.67 3.73
CA GLY A 486 22.57 17.82 2.85
C GLY A 486 23.26 17.71 1.49
N ASN A 487 24.32 16.89 1.35
CA ASN A 487 25.11 16.77 0.12
C ASN A 487 25.53 15.31 -0.09
N GLN A 488 24.83 14.61 -1.01
CA GLN A 488 25.02 13.18 -1.29
C GLN A 488 25.94 12.90 -2.49
N LEU A 489 26.52 13.93 -3.12
CA LEU A 489 27.40 13.77 -4.27
C LEU A 489 28.70 13.05 -3.88
N SER A 490 29.18 12.15 -4.73
CA SER A 490 30.45 11.44 -4.51
C SER A 490 31.62 12.44 -4.62
N GLY A 491 32.54 12.43 -3.64
CA GLY A 491 33.65 13.39 -3.58
C GLY A 491 33.27 14.79 -3.07
N ALA A 492 32.03 15.00 -2.61
CA ALA A 492 31.61 16.27 -2.05
C ALA A 492 32.36 16.59 -0.76
N ASN A 493 33.16 17.66 -0.81
CA ASN A 493 33.76 18.32 0.33
C ASN A 493 33.25 19.75 0.37
N PHE A 494 32.98 20.27 1.55
CA PHE A 494 32.58 21.66 1.70
C PHE A 494 33.27 22.32 2.88
N ASP A 495 33.55 23.61 2.70
CA ASP A 495 34.19 24.44 3.70
C ASP A 495 33.14 25.31 4.40
N LEU A 496 33.14 25.28 5.73
CA LEU A 496 32.35 26.18 6.56
C LEU A 496 33.28 27.23 7.19
N PRO A 497 33.26 28.48 6.71
CA PRO A 497 34.06 29.54 7.30
C PRO A 497 33.47 29.97 8.65
N CYS A 498 34.34 30.18 9.63
CA CYS A 498 34.02 30.62 10.99
C CYS A 498 35.01 31.72 11.39
N VAL A 499 34.50 32.85 11.90
CA VAL A 499 35.36 33.93 12.42
C VAL A 499 36.29 33.45 13.53
N ALA A 500 37.48 34.04 13.61
CA ALA A 500 38.47 33.71 14.64
C ALA A 500 38.05 34.20 16.03
N THR A 501 37.41 35.38 16.07
CA THR A 501 36.78 35.97 17.26
C THR A 501 35.42 36.53 16.87
N THR A 502 34.37 36.24 17.64
CA THR A 502 33.01 36.76 17.40
C THR A 502 32.89 38.19 17.90
N ALA A 503 32.16 39.06 17.19
CA ALA A 503 32.12 40.49 17.50
C ALA A 503 31.16 40.84 18.64
N GLY A 504 30.06 40.09 18.82
CA GLY A 504 29.08 40.32 19.87
C GLY A 504 29.52 39.75 21.21
N THR A 505 29.83 38.45 21.23
CA THR A 505 30.15 37.70 22.46
C THR A 505 31.63 37.59 22.78
N ASN A 506 32.54 37.93 21.86
CA ASN A 506 33.98 37.74 22.02
C ASN A 506 34.40 36.27 22.26
N LEU A 507 33.64 35.31 21.72
CA LEU A 507 34.06 33.91 21.66
C LEU A 507 35.29 33.80 20.76
N ARG A 508 36.25 32.94 21.13
CA ARG A 508 37.54 32.80 20.44
C ARG A 508 37.74 31.40 19.85
N PRO A 509 36.90 30.94 18.90
CA PRO A 509 37.04 29.61 18.30
C PRO A 509 38.37 29.45 17.55
N GLY A 510 38.89 30.54 16.94
CA GLY A 510 40.18 30.53 16.23
C GLY A 510 41.36 30.11 17.13
N ARG A 511 41.33 30.54 18.40
CA ARG A 511 42.37 30.20 19.38
C ARG A 511 42.38 28.71 19.72
N TRP A 512 41.21 28.09 19.84
CA TRP A 512 41.10 26.67 20.18
C TRP A 512 41.51 25.77 19.02
N ILE A 513 41.12 26.12 17.79
CA ILE A 513 41.49 25.33 16.61
C ILE A 513 43.00 25.41 16.33
N GLU A 514 43.62 26.59 16.51
CA GLU A 514 45.07 26.76 16.36
C GLU A 514 45.85 25.90 17.36
N ARG A 515 45.42 25.90 18.63
CA ARG A 515 45.99 25.06 19.68
C ARG A 515 45.89 23.58 19.33
N LEU A 516 44.69 23.13 18.95
CA LEU A 516 44.44 21.73 18.62
C LEU A 516 45.30 21.26 17.44
N VAL A 517 45.33 22.04 16.36
CA VAL A 517 46.13 21.71 15.17
C VAL A 517 47.62 21.67 15.51
N LYS A 518 48.12 22.62 16.30
CA LYS A 518 49.51 22.63 16.77
C LYS A 518 49.84 21.37 17.58
N THR A 519 49.02 21.02 18.57
CA THR A 519 49.21 19.81 19.39
C THR A 519 49.17 18.52 18.56
N ILE A 520 48.35 18.49 17.50
CA ILE A 520 48.29 17.34 16.58
C ILE A 520 49.53 17.26 15.69
N HIS A 521 49.97 18.39 15.12
CA HIS A 521 51.18 18.46 14.29
C HIS A 521 52.44 18.15 15.10
N ASP A 522 52.52 18.59 16.36
CA ASP A 522 53.62 18.26 17.29
C ASP A 522 53.70 16.75 17.58
N LYS A 523 52.61 16.01 17.36
CA LYS A 523 52.56 14.53 17.44
C LYS A 523 52.85 13.85 16.10
N GLY A 524 53.24 14.59 15.06
CA GLY A 524 53.63 14.08 13.75
C GLY A 524 52.48 13.71 12.81
N ARG A 525 51.24 14.11 13.12
CA ARG A 525 50.06 13.81 12.26
C ARG A 525 49.63 15.04 11.47
N TYR A 526 49.62 14.93 10.14
CA TYR A 526 49.28 16.05 9.25
C TYR A 526 48.03 15.81 8.39
N THR A 527 47.54 14.57 8.30
CA THR A 527 46.38 14.18 7.47
C THR A 527 45.35 13.38 8.27
N GLY A 528 44.16 13.17 7.71
CA GLY A 528 43.07 12.42 8.34
C GLY A 528 41.97 13.30 8.95
N ARG A 529 41.17 12.72 9.85
CA ARG A 529 40.08 13.44 10.55
C ARG A 529 40.64 14.28 11.70
N LEU A 530 40.13 15.49 11.91
CA LEU A 530 40.56 16.37 13.00
C LEU A 530 40.39 15.69 14.36
N PHE A 531 39.19 15.20 14.63
CA PHE A 531 38.85 14.43 15.82
C PHE A 531 39.14 12.95 15.60
N GLN A 532 40.09 12.42 16.37
CA GLN A 532 40.45 11.01 16.36
C GLN A 532 40.88 10.56 17.76
N ARG A 533 40.17 9.56 18.29
CA ARG A 533 40.44 8.91 19.58
C ARG A 533 40.81 7.43 19.35
N LYS A 534 40.23 6.49 20.11
CA LYS A 534 40.62 5.08 20.08
C LYS A 534 40.06 4.37 18.84
N LEU A 535 38.82 4.68 18.45
CA LEU A 535 38.17 4.06 17.30
C LEU A 535 38.51 4.77 15.97
N LEU A 536 38.53 3.99 14.88
CA LEU A 536 38.82 4.40 13.52
C LEU A 536 37.73 3.86 12.56
N PRO A 537 36.75 4.70 12.13
CA PRO A 537 36.53 6.09 12.52
C PRO A 537 36.02 6.22 13.97
N SER A 538 36.31 7.36 14.60
CA SER A 538 35.87 7.64 15.97
C SER A 538 34.35 7.76 16.06
N ARG A 539 33.77 7.43 17.21
CA ARG A 539 32.32 7.48 17.46
C ARG A 539 31.97 8.55 18.50
N LEU A 540 30.74 9.06 18.47
CA LEU A 540 30.29 10.16 19.33
C LEU A 540 30.43 9.85 20.82
N PHE A 541 30.09 8.64 21.25
CA PHE A 541 30.18 8.23 22.66
C PHE A 541 31.60 8.35 23.24
N GLU A 542 32.65 8.32 22.40
CA GLU A 542 34.03 8.54 22.89
C GLU A 542 34.25 9.97 23.40
N PHE A 543 33.38 10.93 23.06
CA PHE A 543 33.45 12.34 23.43
C PHE A 543 32.30 12.77 24.37
N GLU A 544 31.25 11.96 24.49
CA GLU A 544 30.06 12.28 25.30
C GLU A 544 30.41 12.50 26.77
N ASP A 545 31.23 11.63 27.37
CA ASP A 545 31.55 11.75 28.79
C ASP A 545 32.33 13.04 29.11
N ASP A 546 33.30 13.42 28.27
CA ASP A 546 34.02 14.69 28.41
C ASP A 546 33.08 15.90 28.21
N PHE A 547 32.12 15.79 27.29
CA PHE A 547 31.13 16.83 27.02
C PHE A 547 30.19 17.04 28.22
N PHE A 548 29.63 15.97 28.78
CA PHE A 548 28.74 16.05 29.94
C PHE A 548 29.48 16.47 31.21
N THR A 549 30.68 15.94 31.46
CA THR A 549 31.50 16.32 32.63
C THR A 549 31.78 17.83 32.66
N LEU A 550 31.96 18.46 31.50
CA LEU A 550 32.15 19.91 31.42
C LEU A 550 30.88 20.69 31.76
N LEU A 551 29.72 20.24 31.29
CA LEU A 551 28.43 20.88 31.59
C LEU A 551 28.05 20.68 33.07
N GLU A 552 28.24 19.49 33.62
CA GLU A 552 28.04 19.17 35.04
C GLU A 552 28.95 20.04 35.93
N ARG A 553 30.20 20.27 35.52
CA ARG A 553 31.08 21.22 36.22
C ARG A 553 30.56 22.65 36.18
N VAL A 554 29.98 23.09 35.07
CA VAL A 554 29.35 24.42 35.00
C VAL A 554 28.13 24.48 35.91
N GLN A 555 27.27 23.46 35.90
CA GLN A 555 26.12 23.35 36.80
C GLN A 555 26.53 23.38 38.27
N ALA A 556 27.64 22.72 38.64
CA ALA A 556 28.15 22.72 40.01
C ALA A 556 28.85 24.02 40.44
N THR A 557 29.27 24.87 39.49
CA THR A 557 30.05 26.09 39.78
C THR A 557 29.30 27.39 39.50
N THR A 558 28.15 27.31 38.84
CA THR A 558 27.36 28.48 38.41
C THR A 558 25.86 28.19 38.47
N ASP A 559 25.06 29.22 38.73
CA ASP A 559 23.59 29.12 38.75
C ASP A 559 22.96 29.22 37.35
N LEU A 560 23.77 29.11 36.28
CA LEU A 560 23.33 29.27 34.88
C LEU A 560 22.55 28.05 34.37
N ILE A 561 22.75 26.89 34.99
CA ILE A 561 22.03 25.65 34.71
C ILE A 561 21.28 25.31 35.99
N ARG A 562 19.99 25.03 35.89
CA ARG A 562 19.18 24.65 37.05
C ARG A 562 19.73 23.38 37.69
N GLU A 563 19.80 23.33 39.02
CA GLU A 563 20.32 22.17 39.76
C GLU A 563 19.47 20.90 39.57
N ASP A 564 18.18 21.06 39.28
CA ASP A 564 17.24 19.96 39.08
C ASP A 564 17.25 19.37 37.65
N LEU A 565 18.04 19.94 36.74
CA LEU A 565 18.13 19.49 35.36
C LEU A 565 19.14 18.34 35.23
N ASP A 566 18.67 17.14 34.85
CA ASP A 566 19.56 16.05 34.45
C ASP A 566 20.11 16.31 33.04
N LEU A 567 21.37 16.75 32.98
CA LEU A 567 22.04 17.09 31.73
C LEU A 567 22.29 15.86 30.84
N ARG A 568 22.44 14.65 31.39
CA ARG A 568 22.70 13.45 30.58
C ARG A 568 21.44 12.95 29.88
N ASP A 569 20.28 13.24 30.45
CA ASP A 569 18.97 12.92 29.87
C ASP A 569 18.43 14.03 28.95
N GLU A 570 18.63 15.30 29.33
CA GLU A 570 18.06 16.44 28.61
C GLU A 570 18.99 17.01 27.53
N ALA A 571 20.31 16.92 27.67
CA ALA A 571 21.26 17.41 26.66
C ALA A 571 21.83 16.28 25.80
N GLY A 572 22.12 16.59 24.54
CA GLY A 572 22.72 15.65 23.60
C GLY A 572 23.87 16.28 22.84
N ILE A 573 25.05 15.65 22.85
CA ILE A 573 26.25 16.11 22.11
C ILE A 573 25.97 16.34 20.62
N SER A 574 24.96 15.65 20.08
CA SER A 574 24.57 15.71 18.68
C SER A 574 23.85 17.00 18.30
N ARG A 575 23.04 17.60 19.19
CA ARG A 575 22.20 18.76 18.83
C ARG A 575 22.14 19.91 19.83
N THR A 576 22.47 19.73 21.11
CA THR A 576 22.41 20.79 22.13
C THR A 576 23.15 22.07 21.69
N ILE A 577 24.38 21.92 21.19
CA ILE A 577 25.19 23.05 20.67
C ILE A 577 24.51 23.73 19.49
N ARG A 578 24.03 22.93 18.53
CA ARG A 578 23.45 23.43 17.29
C ARG A 578 22.10 24.12 17.51
N ARG A 579 21.30 23.63 18.46
CA ARG A 579 20.08 24.29 18.91
C ARG A 579 20.41 25.61 19.58
N GLY A 580 21.33 25.61 20.54
CA GLY A 580 21.80 26.84 21.18
C GLY A 580 22.30 27.90 20.19
N ALA A 581 23.09 27.49 19.18
CA ALA A 581 23.54 28.38 18.11
C ALA A 581 22.40 28.94 17.26
N THR A 582 21.34 28.15 17.04
CA THR A 582 20.16 28.61 16.31
C THR A 582 19.35 29.59 17.13
N ASP A 583 19.11 29.30 18.41
CA ASP A 583 18.36 30.16 19.32
C ASP A 583 19.08 31.50 19.51
N HIS A 584 20.40 31.47 19.68
CA HIS A 584 21.23 32.68 19.75
C HIS A 584 21.18 33.49 18.46
N ALA A 585 21.28 32.84 17.29
CA ALA A 585 21.18 33.54 16.00
C ALA A 585 19.81 34.23 15.81
N VAL A 586 18.73 33.60 16.26
CA VAL A 586 17.39 34.21 16.26
C VAL A 586 17.35 35.43 17.19
N ASN A 587 17.89 35.32 18.40
CA ASN A 587 17.96 36.43 19.35
C ASN A 587 18.79 37.61 18.83
N MET A 588 19.84 37.35 18.05
CA MET A 588 20.67 38.38 17.41
C MET A 588 20.07 38.96 16.12
N GLY A 589 18.83 38.57 15.75
CA GLY A 589 18.13 39.11 14.59
C GLY A 589 18.71 38.66 13.25
N VAL A 590 19.42 37.52 13.21
CA VAL A 590 19.96 36.97 11.97
C VAL A 590 18.82 36.49 11.07
N ALA A 591 18.87 36.85 9.78
CA ALA A 591 17.81 36.52 8.83
C ALA A 591 17.58 34.99 8.68
N ASP A 592 16.32 34.56 8.64
CA ASP A 592 15.91 33.14 8.57
C ASP A 592 16.53 32.39 7.39
N ASN A 593 16.66 33.04 6.23
CA ASN A 593 17.33 32.46 5.07
C ASN A 593 18.82 32.14 5.33
N LEU A 594 19.52 32.98 6.10
CA LEU A 594 20.91 32.76 6.50
C LEU A 594 21.01 31.65 7.56
N ILE A 595 20.11 31.64 8.55
CA ILE A 595 20.02 30.57 9.54
C ILE A 595 19.80 29.22 8.83
N ARG A 596 18.85 29.14 7.89
CA ARG A 596 18.58 27.93 7.10
C ARG A 596 19.76 27.51 6.25
N ALA A 597 20.44 28.46 5.59
CA ALA A 597 21.62 28.19 4.79
C ALA A 597 22.75 27.60 5.65
N MET A 598 23.03 28.22 6.80
CA MET A 598 24.08 27.76 7.73
C MET A 598 23.76 26.40 8.35
N ASN A 599 22.50 26.24 8.79
CA ASN A 599 22.00 24.97 9.27
C ASN A 599 21.87 23.91 8.16
N ARG A 600 22.01 24.27 6.88
CA ARG A 600 21.75 23.37 5.75
C ARG A 600 20.35 22.74 5.87
N TRP A 601 19.38 23.51 6.35
CA TRP A 601 17.98 23.10 6.36
C TRP A 601 17.42 23.24 4.96
N ARG A 602 16.71 22.21 4.50
CA ARG A 602 16.03 22.28 3.20
C ARG A 602 14.82 23.20 3.35
N SER A 603 14.78 24.30 2.60
CA SER A 603 13.57 25.10 2.40
C SER A 603 12.90 24.70 1.09
N GLU A 604 11.60 24.38 1.15
CA GLU A 604 10.78 24.22 -0.05
C GLU A 604 10.54 25.60 -0.65
N ILE A 605 11.22 25.91 -1.75
CA ILE A 605 10.78 26.94 -2.69
C ILE A 605 10.33 26.18 -3.94
N ARG A 606 9.05 26.30 -4.31
CA ARG A 606 8.49 25.76 -5.55
C ARG A 606 9.19 26.42 -6.75
N SER A 607 10.25 25.82 -7.28
CA SER A 607 10.81 26.21 -8.58
C SER A 607 10.45 25.17 -9.64
N LYS A 608 9.91 25.67 -10.74
CA LYS A 608 9.29 24.93 -11.86
C LYS A 608 10.29 24.31 -12.84
N ASP A 609 11.57 24.22 -12.48
CA ASP A 609 12.61 23.67 -13.36
C ASP A 609 13.47 22.63 -12.63
N SER A 610 13.78 21.59 -13.39
CA SER A 610 14.37 20.31 -13.00
C SER A 610 15.71 20.39 -12.25
N GLY A 611 15.75 19.75 -11.06
CA GLY A 611 16.90 19.66 -10.15
C GLY A 611 17.16 21.02 -9.48
N VAL A 612 17.13 21.21 -8.16
CA VAL A 612 17.90 20.55 -7.10
C VAL A 612 17.47 21.18 -5.78
N GLY A 613 17.48 20.37 -4.73
CA GLY A 613 17.02 20.74 -3.38
C GLY A 613 17.99 21.59 -2.56
N HIS A 614 18.52 22.67 -3.14
CA HIS A 614 19.04 23.80 -2.38
C HIS A 614 18.37 25.08 -2.91
N THR A 615 18.16 26.08 -2.06
CA THR A 615 17.94 27.46 -2.51
C THR A 615 18.91 27.76 -3.65
N MET A 616 18.42 28.26 -4.80
CA MET A 616 19.21 28.54 -6.02
C MET A 616 20.60 29.13 -5.74
N ILE A 617 20.71 29.94 -4.68
CA ILE A 617 21.94 30.47 -4.10
C ILE A 617 23.07 29.43 -3.98
N VAL A 618 22.84 28.27 -3.34
CA VAL A 618 23.93 27.32 -3.01
C VAL A 618 24.40 26.51 -4.22
N ARG A 619 23.62 26.45 -5.32
CA ARG A 619 23.94 25.60 -6.47
C ARG A 619 24.81 26.29 -7.52
N TYR A 620 24.72 27.62 -7.63
CA TYR A 620 25.45 28.41 -8.62
C TYR A 620 26.57 29.28 -8.04
N THR A 621 26.61 29.48 -6.71
CA THR A 621 27.78 30.11 -6.07
C THR A 621 28.66 29.05 -5.44
N THR A 622 29.93 29.02 -5.86
CA THR A 622 31.00 28.35 -5.10
C THR A 622 30.97 28.87 -3.66
N LEU A 623 31.17 28.00 -2.66
CA LEU A 623 31.20 28.39 -1.24
C LEU A 623 32.12 29.58 -0.95
N THR A 624 33.16 29.74 -1.78
CA THR A 624 34.07 30.88 -1.82
C THR A 624 33.33 32.22 -2.00
N SER A 625 32.29 32.28 -2.83
CA SER A 625 31.49 33.48 -3.10
C SER A 625 30.46 33.78 -2.01
N LEU A 626 30.06 32.78 -1.20
CA LEU A 626 29.17 32.95 -0.05
C LEU A 626 29.91 33.10 1.28
N LYS A 627 31.25 33.07 1.25
CA LYS A 627 32.11 33.24 2.42
C LYS A 627 31.76 34.47 3.27
N PRO A 628 31.52 35.68 2.71
CA PRO A 628 31.12 36.84 3.52
C PRO A 628 29.79 36.62 4.24
N THR A 629 28.85 35.91 3.62
CA THR A 629 27.53 35.61 4.18
C THR A 629 27.62 34.65 5.36
N PHE A 630 28.42 33.58 5.26
CA PHE A 630 28.67 32.67 6.37
C PHE A 630 29.47 33.33 7.50
N LEU A 631 30.43 34.18 7.17
CA LEU A 631 31.16 34.95 8.17
C LEU A 631 30.24 35.90 8.93
N ARG A 632 29.26 36.56 8.26
CA ARG A 632 28.24 37.38 8.93
C ARG A 632 27.46 36.62 9.98
N TYR A 633 27.10 35.35 9.73
CA TYR A 633 26.45 34.49 10.72
C TYR A 633 27.32 34.34 11.96
N SER A 634 28.53 33.80 11.81
CA SER A 634 29.43 33.56 12.95
C SER A 634 29.91 34.86 13.62
N ASN A 635 29.98 35.98 12.89
CA ASN A 635 30.39 37.27 13.43
C ASN A 635 29.28 37.94 14.25
N SER A 636 28.01 37.67 13.94
CA SER A 636 26.86 38.20 14.68
C SER A 636 26.72 37.66 16.10
N PHE A 637 27.51 36.63 16.44
CA PHE A 637 27.42 35.94 17.70
C PHE A 637 28.06 36.71 18.82
#